data_AF-A0A9R0B950-F1
#
_entry.id   AF-A0A9R0B950-F1
#
_cell.length_a   1.000
_cell.length_b   1.000
_cell.length_c   1.000
_cell.angle_alpha   90.00
_cell.angle_beta   90.00
_cell.angle_gamma   90.00
#
_symmetry.space_group_name_H-M   'P 1'
#
loop_
_entity.id
_entity.type
_entity.pdbx_description
1 polymer ?
#
loop_
_entity_poly.entity_id
_entity_poly.type
_entity_poly.pdbx_seq_one_letter_code
_entity_poly.pdbx_strand_id
1 'polypeptide(L)'
;MCRARRKRFLRQISSSHPWSRMNRNIQYESSQNPENFLRILEKDAEERRLRRKMKEEKANALREQGNEAFTQGDYETAVRFYTEGLEQLRDMQALYTNRAQAFIKLKRYKDAISDCEWALRCNEKCIKAYVHMGKSHLALKDFKQSRICYQKILEIEPQRETMVKAYLRQVDLEEKAFLQEKAAWEELQEGTEQAMAVAELLKKLDRPNEINLYYCGGLELLSQAIKDCTGKTLFRLNNGFSIINGNNTVRSCLSQNSKDPYSVDLCLSIVKLWRTVCSGNEQNQQLLMECPGTREHMVQLLASPVREIQRENLELLSVYSQTQHGRDVLIANLNSNQMAENLMSCVCRDMSSALALTVLENLAAENKFKIQSRENFTAVFVLPLEHLLSNIMTADHKTLASVISVIGTMALDDAISKKLAGRSEFWRCSLQTMKQCIGCECRSVLYPLLGLMFNLASNPSQVVQEHAVLASSRCLDLLSDSSGGVITRAAGLLSVLLPMSLDATQEVVRNGVVKKLLKILKVGGEMSSRYSIKALTFCTASIPQARDELVKLDKRLHTLRNLLGSIDELVVGNAALCLGHCLEVDGAAVSLLGTDCVQLLLHHAAGDAKRAAVQQNAAITLGKLCKIEPRHMEKLRELHGLEILHSCVRLIT
;
A
#
# COMPACT_ATOMS: atom_id res chain seq x y z
N MET A 1 10.76 -55.02 -29.17
CA MET A 1 11.91 -54.18 -28.76
C MET A 1 11.97 -53.77 -27.27
N CYS A 2 10.86 -53.75 -26.50
CA CYS A 2 10.89 -53.35 -25.08
C CYS A 2 11.41 -54.40 -24.06
N ARG A 3 11.43 -55.71 -24.38
CA ARG A 3 12.02 -56.73 -23.49
C ARG A 3 13.56 -56.80 -23.56
N ALA A 4 14.16 -56.35 -24.67
CA ALA A 4 15.62 -56.36 -24.87
C ALA A 4 16.34 -55.19 -24.17
N ARG A 5 15.70 -54.00 -24.09
CA ARG A 5 16.26 -52.84 -23.37
C ARG A 5 16.27 -53.05 -21.84
N ARG A 6 15.27 -53.75 -21.28
CA ARG A 6 15.20 -54.06 -19.84
C ARG A 6 16.32 -55.01 -19.38
N LYS A 7 16.71 -55.99 -20.22
CA LYS A 7 17.87 -56.87 -19.95
C LYS A 7 19.22 -56.15 -20.06
N ARG A 8 19.35 -55.12 -20.91
CA ARG A 8 20.57 -54.31 -21.05
C ARG A 8 20.76 -53.34 -19.88
N PHE A 9 19.67 -52.77 -19.35
CA PHE A 9 19.68 -51.93 -18.14
C PHE A 9 19.97 -52.75 -16.87
N LEU A 10 19.39 -53.96 -16.75
CA LEU A 10 19.68 -54.87 -15.63
C LEU A 10 21.14 -55.40 -15.65
N ARG A 11 21.75 -55.58 -16.83
CA ARG A 11 23.17 -55.95 -16.97
C ARG A 11 24.14 -54.78 -16.70
N GLN A 12 23.73 -53.53 -16.94
CA GLN A 12 24.55 -52.35 -16.59
C GLN A 12 24.51 -52.02 -15.09
N ILE A 13 23.38 -52.29 -14.43
CA ILE A 13 23.25 -52.17 -12.96
C ILE A 13 24.04 -53.27 -12.23
N SER A 14 24.18 -54.47 -12.82
CA SER A 14 25.00 -55.53 -12.24
C SER A 14 26.52 -55.31 -12.41
N SER A 15 26.95 -54.39 -13.28
CA SER A 15 28.37 -54.06 -13.50
C SER A 15 28.87 -52.82 -12.75
N SER A 16 27.99 -52.07 -12.08
CA SER A 16 28.33 -50.87 -11.29
C SER A 16 27.94 -50.97 -9.81
N HIS A 17 27.52 -52.16 -9.35
CA HIS A 17 27.34 -52.45 -7.93
C HIS A 17 28.70 -52.68 -7.25
N PRO A 18 28.99 -52.07 -6.08
CA PRO A 18 30.28 -52.16 -5.39
C PRO A 18 30.73 -53.59 -5.04
N TRP A 19 29.79 -54.55 -5.01
CA TRP A 19 30.04 -55.94 -4.66
C TRP A 19 30.92 -56.70 -5.65
N SER A 20 31.01 -56.29 -6.92
CA SER A 20 31.82 -57.01 -7.93
C SER A 20 33.30 -56.59 -7.98
N ARG A 21 33.71 -55.57 -7.20
CA ARG A 21 35.12 -55.14 -7.09
C ARG A 21 35.80 -55.62 -5.80
N MET A 22 35.05 -56.32 -4.95
CA MET A 22 35.51 -56.83 -3.65
C MET A 22 36.02 -58.26 -3.75
N ASN A 23 36.77 -58.57 -4.82
CA ASN A 23 37.31 -59.91 -5.03
C ASN A 23 38.75 -59.85 -5.56
N ARG A 24 39.67 -59.53 -4.66
CA ARG A 24 41.05 -60.05 -4.60
C ARG A 24 41.67 -59.60 -3.27
N ASN A 25 41.99 -60.58 -2.43
CA ASN A 25 42.73 -60.49 -1.16
C ASN A 25 41.99 -59.90 0.06
N ILE A 26 40.91 -60.54 0.50
CA ILE A 26 40.63 -60.64 1.94
C ILE A 26 40.51 -62.13 2.24
N GLN A 27 41.52 -62.69 2.90
CA GLN A 27 41.49 -64.04 3.48
C GLN A 27 40.25 -64.13 4.37
N TYR A 28 39.30 -64.96 3.94
CA TYR A 28 38.14 -65.35 4.72
C TYR A 28 38.60 -66.37 5.75
N GLU A 29 39.11 -65.89 6.88
CA GLU A 29 39.22 -66.70 8.09
C GLU A 29 38.26 -66.16 9.14
N SER A 30 37.28 -67.00 9.46
CA SER A 30 36.54 -67.08 10.72
C SER A 30 36.03 -65.78 11.34
N SER A 31 34.73 -65.50 11.17
CA SER A 31 33.76 -65.61 12.27
C SER A 31 32.44 -64.93 11.91
N GLN A 32 31.37 -65.73 11.95
CA GLN A 32 29.99 -65.28 11.99
C GLN A 32 29.80 -64.40 13.24
N ASN A 33 29.76 -63.08 13.08
CA ASN A 33 29.23 -62.20 14.11
C ASN A 33 28.45 -61.05 13.45
N PRO A 34 27.11 -60.98 13.61
CA PRO A 34 26.27 -59.88 13.12
C PRO A 34 26.82 -58.49 13.49
N GLU A 35 27.49 -58.37 14.63
CA GLU A 35 28.11 -57.13 15.13
C GLU A 35 29.25 -56.64 14.22
N ASN A 36 30.05 -57.53 13.64
CA ASN A 36 31.16 -57.15 12.76
C ASN A 36 30.65 -56.66 11.40
N PHE A 37 29.57 -57.27 10.90
CA PHE A 37 28.87 -56.81 9.69
C PHE A 37 28.22 -55.43 9.89
N LEU A 38 27.54 -55.22 11.02
CA LEU A 38 26.98 -53.92 11.40
C LEU A 38 28.07 -52.84 11.50
N ARG A 39 29.21 -53.14 12.11
CA ARG A 39 30.35 -52.20 12.22
C ARG A 39 30.93 -51.79 10.86
N ILE A 40 30.99 -52.69 9.89
CA ILE A 40 31.43 -52.38 8.51
C ILE A 40 30.41 -51.46 7.81
N LEU A 41 29.12 -51.75 7.96
CA LEU A 41 28.04 -50.92 7.40
C LEU A 41 28.03 -49.52 8.01
N GLU A 42 28.20 -49.41 9.33
CA GLU A 42 28.29 -48.13 10.04
C GLU A 42 29.47 -47.29 9.52
N LYS A 43 30.64 -47.91 9.34
CA LYS A 43 31.83 -47.23 8.80
C LYS A 43 31.60 -46.72 7.37
N ASP A 44 31.05 -47.55 6.48
CA ASP A 44 30.75 -47.18 5.10
C ASP A 44 29.65 -46.09 5.01
N ALA A 45 28.65 -46.14 5.90
CA ALA A 45 27.63 -45.09 6.02
C ALA A 45 28.24 -43.75 6.47
N GLU A 46 29.11 -43.76 7.49
CA GLU A 46 29.79 -42.55 7.96
C GLU A 46 30.74 -41.99 6.90
N GLU A 47 31.49 -42.83 6.18
CA GLU A 47 32.31 -42.38 5.05
C GLU A 47 31.49 -41.75 3.92
N ARG A 48 30.32 -42.30 3.58
CA ARG A 48 29.40 -41.69 2.59
C ARG A 48 28.87 -40.35 3.08
N ARG A 49 28.50 -40.25 4.36
CA ARG A 49 28.05 -39.02 4.99
C ARG A 49 29.13 -37.94 4.94
N LEU A 50 30.37 -38.28 5.31
CA LEU A 50 31.51 -37.37 5.25
C LEU A 50 31.80 -36.92 3.81
N ARG A 51 31.81 -37.84 2.84
CA ARG A 51 31.98 -37.48 1.41
C ARG A 51 30.88 -36.55 0.91
N ARG A 52 29.63 -36.79 1.30
CA ARG A 52 28.50 -35.89 0.94
C ARG A 52 28.68 -34.52 1.59
N LYS A 53 29.04 -34.46 2.87
CA LYS A 53 29.30 -33.22 3.60
C LYS A 53 30.39 -32.38 2.92
N MET A 54 31.52 -32.98 2.53
CA MET A 54 32.58 -32.29 1.79
C MET A 54 32.10 -31.76 0.43
N LYS A 55 31.30 -32.54 -0.30
CA LYS A 55 30.69 -32.09 -1.56
C LYS A 55 29.69 -30.94 -1.34
N GLU A 56 28.96 -30.96 -0.24
CA GLU A 56 28.02 -29.92 0.16
C GLU A 56 28.71 -28.63 0.53
N GLU A 57 29.79 -28.69 1.31
CA GLU A 57 30.62 -27.53 1.62
C GLU A 57 31.20 -26.91 0.35
N LYS A 58 31.73 -27.75 -0.57
CA LYS A 58 32.26 -27.27 -1.85
C LYS A 58 31.17 -26.67 -2.75
N ALA A 59 30.00 -27.31 -2.85
CA ALA A 59 28.87 -26.80 -3.61
C ALA A 59 28.35 -25.46 -3.05
N ASN A 60 28.32 -25.31 -1.72
CA ASN A 60 27.97 -24.06 -1.06
C ASN A 60 28.99 -22.96 -1.32
N ALA A 61 30.30 -23.25 -1.26
CA ALA A 61 31.33 -22.28 -1.59
C ALA A 61 31.20 -21.78 -3.05
N LEU A 62 30.99 -22.69 -4.00
CA LEU A 62 30.74 -22.35 -5.40
C LEU A 62 29.43 -21.56 -5.59
N ARG A 63 28.39 -21.88 -4.82
CA ARG A 63 27.14 -21.11 -4.81
C ARG A 63 27.38 -19.67 -4.36
N GLU A 64 28.19 -19.44 -3.32
CA GLU A 64 28.48 -18.09 -2.86
C GLU A 64 29.35 -17.31 -3.86
N GLN A 65 30.33 -17.95 -4.51
CA GLN A 65 31.09 -17.33 -5.60
C GLN A 65 30.19 -16.95 -6.78
N GLY A 66 29.23 -17.81 -7.13
CA GLY A 66 28.22 -17.50 -8.14
C GLY A 66 27.30 -16.34 -7.73
N ASN A 67 26.93 -16.27 -6.45
CA ASN A 67 26.13 -15.15 -5.92
C ASN A 67 26.90 -13.83 -6.01
N GLU A 68 28.19 -13.83 -5.69
CA GLU A 68 29.06 -12.66 -5.77
C GLU A 68 29.25 -12.18 -7.23
N ALA A 69 29.50 -13.09 -8.17
CA ALA A 69 29.54 -12.74 -9.59
C ALA A 69 28.20 -12.17 -10.07
N PHE A 70 27.08 -12.74 -9.60
CA PHE A 70 25.74 -12.25 -9.94
C PHE A 70 25.48 -10.84 -9.42
N THR A 71 25.91 -10.50 -8.20
CA THR A 71 25.75 -9.13 -7.65
C THR A 71 26.63 -8.12 -8.38
N GLN A 72 27.78 -8.54 -8.91
CA GLN A 72 28.64 -7.73 -9.77
C GLN A 72 28.11 -7.55 -11.20
N GLY A 73 27.05 -8.28 -11.58
CA GLY A 73 26.46 -8.23 -12.92
C GLY A 73 27.15 -9.13 -13.95
N ASP A 74 28.16 -9.91 -13.56
CA ASP A 74 28.80 -10.91 -14.41
C ASP A 74 28.02 -12.22 -14.39
N TYR A 75 26.96 -12.26 -15.20
CA TYR A 75 26.02 -13.38 -15.23
C TYR A 75 26.60 -14.65 -15.86
N GLU A 76 27.55 -14.55 -16.80
CA GLU A 76 28.20 -15.74 -17.39
C GLU A 76 29.12 -16.43 -16.38
N THR A 77 29.91 -15.66 -15.63
CA THR A 77 30.73 -16.21 -14.55
C THR A 77 29.87 -16.82 -13.44
N ALA A 78 28.74 -16.18 -13.09
CA ALA A 78 27.78 -16.75 -12.15
C ALA A 78 27.24 -18.10 -12.62
N VAL A 79 26.84 -18.22 -13.90
CA VAL A 79 26.38 -19.47 -14.51
C VAL A 79 27.45 -20.56 -14.41
N ARG A 80 28.72 -20.23 -14.66
CA ARG A 80 29.83 -21.18 -14.56
C ARG A 80 29.96 -21.72 -13.14
N PHE A 81 30.04 -20.86 -12.13
CA PHE A 81 30.18 -21.30 -10.73
C PHE A 81 28.99 -22.12 -10.24
N TYR A 82 27.76 -21.74 -10.62
CA TYR A 82 26.60 -22.57 -10.29
C TYR A 82 26.63 -23.95 -10.96
N THR A 83 27.13 -24.01 -12.20
CA THR A 83 27.30 -25.28 -12.94
C THR A 83 28.33 -26.18 -12.26
N GLU A 84 29.50 -25.64 -11.90
CA GLU A 84 30.52 -26.37 -11.14
C GLU A 84 29.98 -26.85 -9.77
N GLY A 85 29.15 -26.04 -9.11
CA GLY A 85 28.44 -26.44 -7.89
C GLY A 85 27.52 -27.63 -8.11
N LEU A 86 26.76 -27.64 -9.20
CA LEU A 86 25.85 -28.73 -9.57
C LEU A 86 26.61 -30.01 -9.97
N GLU A 87 27.84 -29.91 -10.44
CA GLU A 87 28.72 -31.06 -10.64
C GLU A 87 29.12 -31.72 -9.32
N GLN A 88 29.23 -30.95 -8.22
CA GLN A 88 29.47 -31.49 -6.89
C GLN A 88 28.20 -32.12 -6.30
N LEU A 89 27.06 -31.41 -6.36
CA LEU A 89 25.75 -31.86 -5.86
C LEU A 89 24.62 -31.51 -6.84
N ARG A 90 24.08 -32.56 -7.48
CA ARG A 90 22.99 -32.45 -8.46
C ARG A 90 21.60 -32.32 -7.86
N ASP A 91 21.45 -32.53 -6.57
CA ASP A 91 20.18 -32.47 -5.83
C ASP A 91 20.01 -31.17 -5.04
N MET A 92 20.83 -30.16 -5.33
CA MET A 92 20.81 -28.88 -4.63
C MET A 92 19.93 -27.85 -5.34
N GLN A 93 18.65 -27.80 -4.94
CA GLN A 93 17.61 -26.93 -5.51
C GLN A 93 18.04 -25.44 -5.66
N ALA A 94 18.79 -24.90 -4.69
CA ALA A 94 19.21 -23.50 -4.69
C ALA A 94 20.13 -23.14 -5.88
N LEU A 95 21.01 -24.06 -6.30
CA LEU A 95 21.91 -23.83 -7.42
C LEU A 95 21.15 -23.73 -8.75
N TYR A 96 20.15 -24.59 -8.96
CA TYR A 96 19.28 -24.52 -10.14
C TYR A 96 18.49 -23.21 -10.19
N THR A 97 17.88 -22.79 -9.07
CA THR A 97 17.12 -21.52 -9.07
C THR A 97 18.00 -20.30 -9.31
N ASN A 98 19.22 -20.29 -8.75
CA ASN A 98 20.14 -19.17 -8.92
C ASN A 98 20.71 -19.12 -10.36
N ARG A 99 21.01 -20.28 -10.95
CA ARG A 99 21.45 -20.37 -12.35
C ARG A 99 20.34 -20.01 -13.34
N ALA A 100 19.10 -20.43 -13.09
CA ALA A 100 17.94 -19.99 -13.87
C ALA A 100 17.78 -18.46 -13.86
N GLN A 101 17.97 -17.83 -12.70
CA GLN A 101 17.93 -16.37 -12.60
C GLN A 101 19.04 -15.68 -13.42
N ALA A 102 20.25 -16.24 -13.43
CA ALA A 102 21.35 -15.76 -14.27
C ALA A 102 21.05 -15.94 -15.77
N PHE A 103 20.48 -17.08 -16.18
CA PHE A 103 20.03 -17.29 -17.56
C PHE A 103 18.96 -16.30 -18.00
N ILE A 104 18.01 -15.94 -17.13
CA ILE A 104 17.02 -14.89 -17.42
C ILE A 104 17.71 -13.55 -17.72
N LYS A 105 18.73 -13.19 -16.95
CA LYS A 105 19.50 -11.96 -17.17
C LYS A 105 20.28 -11.97 -18.49
N LEU A 106 20.76 -13.14 -18.89
CA LEU A 106 21.38 -13.39 -20.20
C LEU A 106 20.37 -13.57 -21.35
N LYS A 107 19.07 -13.42 -21.09
CA LYS A 107 17.98 -13.65 -22.05
C LYS A 107 17.92 -15.09 -22.61
N ARG A 108 18.54 -16.05 -21.90
CA ARG A 108 18.53 -17.49 -22.22
C ARG A 108 17.34 -18.20 -21.57
N TYR A 109 16.14 -17.81 -21.98
CA TYR A 109 14.90 -18.20 -21.29
C TYR A 109 14.60 -19.70 -21.32
N LYS A 110 14.95 -20.41 -22.40
CA LYS A 110 14.75 -21.87 -22.49
C LYS A 110 15.61 -22.64 -21.50
N ASP A 111 16.86 -22.21 -21.31
CA ASP A 111 17.78 -22.80 -20.33
C ASP A 111 17.29 -22.55 -18.91
N ALA A 112 16.78 -21.34 -18.64
CA ALA A 112 16.17 -21.00 -17.35
C ALA A 112 14.95 -21.87 -17.02
N ILE A 113 14.08 -22.16 -17.99
CA ILE A 113 12.93 -23.06 -17.81
C ILE A 113 13.40 -24.47 -17.45
N SER A 114 14.38 -25.01 -18.20
CA SER A 114 14.97 -26.33 -17.91
C SER A 114 15.52 -26.40 -16.48
N ASP A 115 16.23 -25.38 -16.01
CA ASP A 115 16.74 -25.33 -14.64
C ASP A 115 15.62 -25.21 -13.60
N CYS A 116 14.55 -24.46 -13.90
CA CYS A 116 13.38 -24.40 -13.02
C CYS A 116 12.68 -25.77 -12.90
N GLU A 117 12.53 -26.51 -13.99
CA GLU A 117 12.00 -27.87 -13.96
C GLU A 117 12.87 -28.81 -13.11
N TRP A 118 14.20 -28.70 -13.21
CA TRP A 118 15.11 -29.45 -12.34
C TRP A 118 15.00 -29.04 -10.87
N ALA A 119 14.89 -27.74 -10.57
CA ALA A 119 14.65 -27.27 -9.22
C ALA A 119 13.34 -27.83 -8.64
N LEU A 120 12.28 -27.91 -9.45
CA LEU A 120 10.98 -28.48 -9.06
C LEU A 120 11.03 -29.99 -8.87
N ARG A 121 11.88 -30.72 -9.61
CA ARG A 121 12.17 -32.14 -9.32
C ARG A 121 12.89 -32.35 -7.99
N CYS A 122 13.69 -31.38 -7.55
CA CYS A 122 14.34 -31.43 -6.23
C CYS A 122 13.36 -31.06 -5.11
N ASN A 123 12.52 -30.06 -5.36
CA ASN A 123 11.48 -29.60 -4.44
C ASN A 123 10.29 -29.03 -5.20
N GLU A 124 9.20 -29.79 -5.25
CA GLU A 124 7.98 -29.44 -5.99
C GLU A 124 7.30 -28.15 -5.49
N LYS A 125 7.58 -27.76 -4.24
CA LYS A 125 7.04 -26.56 -3.59
C LYS A 125 7.95 -25.33 -3.71
N CYS A 126 8.94 -25.37 -4.60
CA CYS A 126 9.87 -24.25 -4.78
C CYS A 126 9.21 -23.04 -5.48
N ILE A 127 8.77 -22.05 -4.70
CA ILE A 127 8.16 -20.82 -5.23
C ILE A 127 9.11 -20.05 -6.17
N LYS A 128 10.41 -19.98 -5.85
CA LYS A 128 11.40 -19.28 -6.70
C LYS A 128 11.46 -19.89 -8.11
N ALA A 129 11.39 -21.21 -8.23
CA ALA A 129 11.39 -21.89 -9.52
C ALA A 129 10.14 -21.51 -10.34
N TYR A 130 8.94 -21.53 -9.76
CA TYR A 130 7.72 -21.09 -10.44
C TYR A 130 7.77 -19.61 -10.87
N VAL A 131 8.32 -18.72 -10.03
CA VAL A 131 8.49 -17.30 -10.39
C VAL A 131 9.45 -17.14 -11.57
N HIS A 132 10.61 -17.79 -11.56
CA HIS A 132 11.58 -17.71 -12.65
C HIS A 132 11.04 -18.33 -13.94
N MET A 133 10.40 -19.50 -13.85
CA MET A 133 9.77 -20.18 -14.99
C MET A 133 8.66 -19.33 -15.61
N GLY A 134 7.79 -18.73 -14.78
CA GLY A 134 6.74 -17.81 -15.24
C GLY A 134 7.30 -16.59 -15.98
N LYS A 135 8.39 -16.00 -15.48
CA LYS A 135 9.10 -14.89 -16.17
C LYS A 135 9.73 -15.33 -17.49
N SER A 136 10.31 -16.52 -17.55
CA SER A 136 10.90 -17.06 -18.78
C SER A 136 9.85 -17.34 -19.85
N HIS A 137 8.72 -17.96 -19.49
CA HIS A 137 7.61 -18.15 -20.43
C HIS A 137 7.02 -16.83 -20.93
N LEU A 138 6.89 -15.84 -20.04
CA LEU A 138 6.42 -14.50 -20.41
C LEU A 138 7.34 -13.86 -21.45
N ALA A 139 8.67 -13.93 -21.25
CA ALA A 139 9.64 -13.40 -22.20
C ALA A 139 9.65 -14.13 -23.54
N LEU A 140 9.24 -15.41 -23.56
CA LEU A 140 9.03 -16.19 -24.78
C LEU A 140 7.64 -15.97 -25.42
N LYS A 141 6.83 -15.05 -24.87
CA LYS A 141 5.45 -14.78 -25.29
C LYS A 141 4.51 -15.98 -25.15
N ASP A 142 4.84 -16.92 -24.27
CA ASP A 142 3.97 -18.03 -23.87
C ASP A 142 3.14 -17.64 -22.64
N PHE A 143 2.16 -16.78 -22.86
CA PHE A 143 1.34 -16.18 -21.79
C PHE A 143 0.56 -17.25 -21.01
N LYS A 144 0.10 -18.31 -21.68
CA LYS A 144 -0.65 -19.41 -21.06
C LYS A 144 0.20 -20.15 -20.03
N GLN A 145 1.42 -20.58 -20.40
CA GLN A 145 2.29 -21.26 -19.44
C GLN A 145 2.78 -20.33 -18.34
N SER A 146 3.01 -19.05 -18.64
CA SER A 146 3.36 -18.05 -17.63
C SER A 146 2.29 -17.94 -16.52
N ARG A 147 1.01 -17.86 -16.89
CA ARG A 147 -0.11 -17.82 -15.92
C ARG A 147 -0.17 -19.06 -15.06
N ILE A 148 -0.03 -20.25 -15.66
CA ILE A 148 -0.05 -21.52 -14.93
C ILE A 148 1.06 -21.54 -13.87
N CYS A 149 2.27 -21.09 -14.22
CA CYS A 149 3.39 -21.03 -13.27
C CYS A 149 3.07 -20.13 -12.06
N TYR A 150 2.49 -18.95 -12.28
CA TYR A 150 2.17 -18.04 -11.18
C TYR A 150 0.99 -18.52 -10.33
N GLN A 151 -0.03 -19.15 -10.94
CA GLN A 151 -1.17 -19.72 -10.21
C GLN A 151 -0.75 -20.86 -9.28
N LYS A 152 0.24 -21.68 -9.68
CA LYS A 152 0.81 -22.74 -8.82
C LYS A 152 1.36 -22.21 -7.49
N ILE A 153 1.78 -20.94 -7.43
CA ILE A 153 2.25 -20.33 -6.19
C ILE A 153 1.11 -20.24 -5.15
N LEU A 154 -0.13 -20.02 -5.57
CA LEU A 154 -1.29 -19.95 -4.66
C LEU A 154 -1.72 -21.32 -4.14
N GLU A 155 -1.49 -22.38 -4.90
CA GLU A 155 -1.68 -23.75 -4.42
C GLU A 155 -0.69 -24.11 -3.31
N ILE A 156 0.51 -23.51 -3.32
CA ILE A 156 1.58 -23.77 -2.33
C ILE A 156 1.45 -22.85 -1.12
N GLU A 157 1.29 -21.55 -1.34
CA GLU A 157 1.16 -20.51 -0.31
C GLU A 157 0.00 -19.56 -0.64
N PRO A 158 -1.22 -19.85 -0.14
CA PRO A 158 -2.40 -19.01 -0.39
C PRO A 158 -2.23 -17.56 0.05
N GLN A 159 -1.43 -17.30 1.10
CA GLN A 159 -1.16 -15.95 1.60
C GLN A 159 -0.42 -15.03 0.60
N ARG A 160 0.13 -15.56 -0.50
CA ARG A 160 0.82 -14.76 -1.54
C ARG A 160 -0.08 -14.23 -2.64
N GLU A 161 -1.39 -14.19 -2.43
CA GLU A 161 -2.38 -13.71 -3.40
C GLU A 161 -2.02 -12.36 -4.03
N THR A 162 -1.57 -11.40 -3.22
CA THR A 162 -1.19 -10.05 -3.68
C THR A 162 -0.04 -10.08 -4.69
N MET A 163 1.00 -10.89 -4.43
CA MET A 163 2.14 -11.06 -5.32
C MET A 163 1.73 -11.73 -6.64
N VAL A 164 0.91 -12.78 -6.58
CA VAL A 164 0.48 -13.51 -7.78
C VAL A 164 -0.42 -12.65 -8.64
N LYS A 165 -1.33 -11.87 -8.04
CA LYS A 165 -2.15 -10.88 -8.77
C LYS A 165 -1.28 -9.87 -9.53
N ALA A 166 -0.19 -9.39 -8.93
CA ALA A 166 0.74 -8.49 -9.61
C ALA A 166 1.43 -9.16 -10.82
N TYR A 167 1.87 -10.41 -10.69
CA TYR A 167 2.45 -11.16 -11.81
C TYR A 167 1.44 -11.44 -12.93
N LEU A 168 0.23 -11.88 -12.59
CA LEU A 168 -0.82 -12.15 -13.58
C LEU A 168 -1.20 -10.89 -14.35
N ARG A 169 -1.31 -9.75 -13.65
CA ARG A 169 -1.52 -8.46 -14.29
C ARG A 169 -0.40 -8.13 -15.27
N GLN A 170 0.87 -8.38 -14.92
CA GLN A 170 1.98 -8.18 -15.84
C GLN A 170 1.82 -9.05 -17.11
N VAL A 171 1.37 -10.31 -16.95
CA VAL A 171 1.11 -11.18 -18.11
C VAL A 171 -0.03 -10.65 -18.98
N ASP A 172 -1.13 -10.18 -18.38
CA ASP A 172 -2.25 -9.56 -19.10
C ASP A 172 -1.81 -8.37 -19.95
N LEU A 173 -0.96 -7.51 -19.37
CA LEU A 173 -0.46 -6.31 -20.03
C LEU A 173 0.44 -6.64 -21.22
N GLU A 174 1.37 -7.58 -21.05
CA GLU A 174 2.29 -8.03 -22.10
C GLU A 174 1.55 -8.76 -23.23
N GLU A 175 0.57 -9.61 -22.90
CA GLU A 175 -0.28 -10.30 -23.88
C GLU A 175 -1.09 -9.29 -24.71
N LYS A 176 -1.72 -8.33 -24.03
CA LYS A 176 -2.43 -7.23 -24.69
C LYS A 176 -1.50 -6.42 -25.60
N ALA A 177 -0.32 -6.06 -25.11
CA ALA A 177 0.66 -5.32 -25.90
C ALA A 177 1.12 -6.11 -27.14
N PHE A 178 1.34 -7.41 -27.00
CA PHE A 178 1.71 -8.28 -28.12
C PHE A 178 0.61 -8.40 -29.17
N LEU A 179 -0.64 -8.56 -28.75
CA LEU A 179 -1.79 -8.62 -29.68
C LEU A 179 -1.98 -7.30 -30.41
N GLN A 180 -1.81 -6.17 -29.72
CA GLN A 180 -1.85 -4.85 -30.33
C GLN A 180 -0.73 -4.67 -31.36
N GLU A 181 0.49 -5.13 -31.08
CA GLU A 181 1.59 -5.11 -32.06
C GLU A 181 1.29 -5.92 -33.30
N LYS A 182 0.71 -7.11 -33.12
CA LYS A 182 0.36 -7.96 -34.23
C LYS A 182 -0.70 -7.31 -35.13
N ALA A 183 -1.76 -6.77 -34.53
CA ALA A 183 -2.81 -6.06 -35.27
C ALA A 183 -2.26 -4.82 -36.01
N ALA A 184 -1.41 -4.04 -35.34
CA ALA A 184 -0.76 -2.88 -35.97
C ALA A 184 0.12 -3.27 -37.17
N TRP A 185 0.84 -4.38 -37.09
CA TRP A 185 1.60 -4.92 -38.22
C TRP A 185 0.71 -5.37 -39.38
N GLU A 186 -0.44 -5.98 -39.10
CA GLU A 186 -1.41 -6.39 -40.12
C GLU A 186 -1.99 -5.15 -40.83
N GLU A 187 -2.41 -4.12 -40.10
CA GLU A 187 -2.91 -2.86 -40.67
C GLU A 187 -1.86 -2.11 -41.52
N LEU A 188 -0.58 -2.21 -41.16
CA LEU A 188 0.53 -1.66 -41.95
C LEU A 188 0.73 -2.43 -43.26
N GLN A 189 0.62 -3.76 -43.23
CA GLN A 189 0.70 -4.60 -44.43
C GLN A 189 -0.48 -4.39 -45.37
N GLU A 190 -1.67 -4.10 -44.82
CA GLU A 190 -2.86 -3.74 -45.59
C GLU A 190 -2.76 -2.36 -46.23
N GLY A 191 -1.75 -1.55 -45.89
CA GLY A 191 -1.47 -0.27 -46.54
C GLY A 191 -2.46 0.82 -46.17
N THR A 192 -3.05 0.76 -44.98
CA THR A 192 -3.97 1.80 -44.50
C THR A 192 -3.27 3.17 -44.46
N GLU A 193 -3.95 4.23 -44.93
CA GLU A 193 -3.37 5.58 -45.04
C GLU A 193 -2.77 6.09 -43.72
N GLN A 194 -3.42 5.77 -42.60
CA GLN A 194 -2.99 6.17 -41.25
C GLN A 194 -1.71 5.44 -40.81
N ALA A 195 -1.61 4.13 -41.07
CA ALA A 195 -0.43 3.36 -40.70
C ALA A 195 0.81 3.77 -41.51
N MET A 196 0.61 4.01 -42.81
CA MET A 196 1.66 4.50 -43.71
C MET A 196 2.12 5.91 -43.33
N ALA A 197 1.21 6.80 -42.94
CA ALA A 197 1.55 8.17 -42.54
C ALA A 197 2.49 8.21 -41.33
N VAL A 198 2.24 7.41 -40.28
CA VAL A 198 3.10 7.35 -39.09
C VAL A 198 4.52 6.89 -39.46
N ALA A 199 4.64 5.81 -40.24
CA ALA A 199 5.94 5.27 -40.66
C ALA A 199 6.71 6.25 -41.56
N GLU A 200 6.04 6.89 -42.52
CA GLU A 200 6.68 7.87 -43.42
C GLU A 200 7.14 9.13 -42.68
N LEU A 201 6.35 9.64 -41.74
CA LEU A 201 6.70 10.82 -40.95
C LEU A 201 7.92 10.55 -40.06
N LEU A 202 7.98 9.38 -39.42
CA LEU A 202 9.14 8.97 -38.63
C LEU A 202 10.41 8.89 -39.48
N LYS A 203 10.32 8.32 -40.69
CA LYS A 203 11.44 8.27 -41.63
C LYS A 203 11.92 9.67 -42.06
N LYS A 204 11.00 10.63 -42.24
CA LYS A 204 11.36 12.03 -42.55
C LYS A 204 12.04 12.69 -41.35
N LEU A 205 11.54 12.45 -40.14
CA LEU A 205 12.06 13.04 -38.89
C LEU A 205 13.42 12.48 -38.45
N ASP A 206 13.86 11.33 -38.97
CA ASP A 206 15.17 10.73 -38.66
C ASP A 206 16.37 11.50 -39.24
N ARG A 207 16.12 12.50 -40.11
CA ARG A 207 17.19 13.34 -40.68
C ARG A 207 17.91 14.12 -39.57
N PRO A 208 19.24 13.98 -39.41
CA PRO A 208 19.99 14.72 -38.39
C PRO A 208 20.23 16.18 -38.80
N ASN A 209 20.51 17.05 -37.83
CA ASN A 209 20.98 18.44 -38.00
C ASN A 209 20.02 19.43 -38.70
N GLU A 210 18.74 19.09 -38.84
CA GLU A 210 17.73 20.06 -39.26
C GLU A 210 17.49 21.15 -38.20
N ILE A 211 16.82 22.23 -38.60
CA ILE A 211 16.48 23.36 -37.72
C ILE A 211 15.33 23.03 -36.76
N ASN A 212 15.19 23.76 -35.64
CA ASN A 212 14.13 23.52 -34.66
C ASN A 212 12.73 23.51 -35.27
N LEU A 213 12.43 24.46 -36.16
CA LEU A 213 11.13 24.59 -36.83
C LEU A 213 10.75 23.35 -37.64
N TYR A 214 11.74 22.67 -38.26
CA TYR A 214 11.52 21.43 -39.00
C TYR A 214 10.98 20.33 -38.07
N TYR A 215 11.64 20.14 -36.93
CA TYR A 215 11.20 19.14 -35.95
C TYR A 215 9.89 19.55 -35.29
N CYS A 216 9.66 20.82 -34.99
CA CYS A 216 8.36 21.28 -34.45
C CYS A 216 7.21 20.83 -35.36
N GLY A 217 7.25 21.26 -36.62
CA GLY A 217 6.18 20.93 -37.57
C GLY A 217 6.06 19.43 -37.82
N GLY A 218 7.18 18.72 -37.94
CA GLY A 218 7.15 17.27 -38.14
C GLY A 218 6.61 16.49 -36.94
N LEU A 219 6.95 16.87 -35.71
CA LEU A 219 6.46 16.25 -34.48
C LEU A 219 4.98 16.57 -34.22
N GLU A 220 4.51 17.76 -34.60
CA GLU A 220 3.10 18.12 -34.57
C GLU A 220 2.27 17.28 -35.56
N LEU A 221 2.73 17.16 -36.81
CA LEU A 221 2.10 16.30 -37.82
C LEU A 221 2.07 14.83 -37.36
N LEU A 222 3.18 14.36 -36.77
CA LEU A 222 3.27 13.01 -36.22
C LEU A 222 2.28 12.81 -35.06
N SER A 223 2.17 13.78 -34.15
CA SER A 223 1.20 13.73 -33.04
C SER A 223 -0.24 13.71 -33.55
N GLN A 224 -0.55 14.46 -34.61
CA GLN A 224 -1.88 14.45 -35.25
C GLN A 224 -2.18 13.15 -36.00
N ALA A 225 -1.16 12.49 -36.54
CA ALA A 225 -1.30 11.18 -37.20
C ALA A 225 -1.58 10.06 -36.17
N ILE A 226 -1.05 10.18 -34.95
CA ILE A 226 -1.22 9.19 -33.87
C ILE A 226 -2.54 9.45 -33.13
N LYS A 227 -3.65 8.99 -33.72
CA LYS A 227 -5.00 9.21 -33.15
C LYS A 227 -5.49 8.10 -32.24
N ASP A 228 -4.99 6.89 -32.43
CA ASP A 228 -5.54 5.67 -31.82
C ASP A 228 -4.44 4.77 -31.24
N CYS A 229 -4.84 3.56 -30.80
CA CYS A 229 -3.90 2.61 -30.21
C CYS A 229 -2.92 2.04 -31.25
N THR A 230 -3.38 1.86 -32.49
CA THR A 230 -2.58 1.34 -33.60
C THR A 230 -1.45 2.32 -33.95
N GLY A 231 -1.74 3.61 -34.13
CA GLY A 231 -0.72 4.63 -34.39
C GLY A 231 0.35 4.71 -33.30
N LYS A 232 -0.04 4.58 -32.02
CA LYS A 232 0.90 4.55 -30.87
C LYS A 232 1.81 3.32 -30.90
N THR A 233 1.28 2.21 -31.40
CA THR A 233 2.02 0.95 -31.53
C THR A 233 2.96 1.00 -32.72
N LEU A 234 2.51 1.49 -33.86
CA LEU A 234 3.33 1.73 -35.05
C LEU A 234 4.47 2.72 -34.75
N PHE A 235 4.20 3.75 -33.95
CA PHE A 235 5.23 4.67 -33.49
C PHE A 235 6.38 3.93 -32.79
N ARG A 236 6.10 3.04 -31.84
CA ARG A 236 7.16 2.28 -31.16
C ARG A 236 7.85 1.27 -32.07
N LEU A 237 7.10 0.59 -32.95
CA LEU A 237 7.63 -0.42 -33.86
C LEU A 237 8.60 0.18 -34.90
N ASN A 238 8.38 1.43 -35.29
CA ASN A 238 9.24 2.19 -36.20
C ASN A 238 10.30 3.02 -35.46
N ASN A 239 10.72 2.59 -34.26
CA ASN A 239 11.74 3.24 -33.44
C ASN A 239 11.45 4.72 -33.12
N GLY A 240 10.19 5.14 -33.00
CA GLY A 240 9.86 6.57 -32.82
C GLY A 240 10.51 7.23 -31.59
N PHE A 241 10.78 6.48 -30.53
CA PHE A 241 11.52 6.99 -29.36
C PHE A 241 13.00 7.31 -29.67
N SER A 242 13.61 6.68 -30.68
CA SER A 242 15.01 6.95 -31.05
C SER A 242 15.21 8.31 -31.68
N ILE A 243 14.19 8.87 -32.34
CA ILE A 243 14.24 10.23 -32.92
C ILE A 243 14.49 11.27 -31.83
N ILE A 244 13.94 11.02 -30.65
CA ILE A 244 14.02 11.93 -29.50
C ILE A 244 15.38 11.83 -28.81
N ASN A 245 15.96 10.63 -28.79
CA ASN A 245 17.24 10.37 -28.11
C ASN A 245 18.46 10.51 -29.01
N GLY A 246 18.37 10.15 -30.29
CA GLY A 246 19.48 10.12 -31.24
C GLY A 246 19.84 11.49 -31.81
N ASN A 247 18.93 12.46 -31.70
CA ASN A 247 19.09 13.77 -32.31
C ASN A 247 19.57 14.83 -31.30
N ASN A 248 20.76 15.39 -31.53
CA ASN A 248 21.36 16.37 -30.62
C ASN A 248 20.54 17.67 -30.53
N THR A 249 19.89 18.09 -31.63
CA THR A 249 19.04 19.29 -31.66
C THR A 249 17.85 19.12 -30.72
N VAL A 250 17.16 17.98 -30.83
CA VAL A 250 15.99 17.62 -30.00
C VAL A 250 16.39 17.51 -28.52
N ARG A 251 17.51 16.85 -28.23
CA ARG A 251 18.03 16.69 -26.87
C ARG A 251 18.41 18.02 -26.21
N SER A 252 19.06 18.90 -26.97
CA SER A 252 19.51 20.21 -26.46
C SER A 252 18.34 21.10 -26.01
N CYS A 253 17.20 21.01 -26.67
CA CYS A 253 16.00 21.79 -26.33
C CYS A 253 15.36 21.33 -25.01
N LEU A 254 15.42 20.04 -24.68
CA LEU A 254 14.90 19.50 -23.42
C LEU A 254 15.67 20.01 -22.19
N SER A 255 16.96 20.33 -22.36
CA SER A 255 17.80 20.91 -21.30
C SER A 255 17.54 22.40 -21.05
N GLN A 256 16.68 23.05 -21.85
CA GLN A 256 16.31 24.47 -21.73
C GLN A 256 17.49 25.47 -21.76
N ASN A 257 18.65 25.07 -22.28
CA ASN A 257 19.87 25.89 -22.35
C ASN A 257 20.06 26.60 -23.70
N SER A 258 19.12 26.45 -24.64
CA SER A 258 19.22 27.02 -25.98
C SER A 258 18.79 28.48 -26.01
N LYS A 259 19.51 29.29 -26.79
CA LYS A 259 19.15 30.69 -27.08
C LYS A 259 18.24 30.84 -28.31
N ASP A 260 17.90 29.73 -28.98
CA ASP A 260 17.03 29.73 -30.16
C ASP A 260 15.58 30.07 -29.77
N PRO A 261 14.94 31.07 -30.40
CA PRO A 261 13.54 31.43 -30.17
C PRO A 261 12.54 30.26 -30.26
N TYR A 262 12.81 29.27 -31.12
CA TYR A 262 11.90 28.12 -31.35
C TYR A 262 12.20 26.91 -30.45
N SER A 263 13.19 27.01 -29.55
CA SER A 263 13.55 25.91 -28.65
C SER A 263 12.44 25.54 -27.66
N VAL A 264 11.63 26.54 -27.25
CA VAL A 264 10.45 26.35 -26.39
C VAL A 264 9.36 25.58 -27.14
N ASP A 265 9.03 26.00 -28.37
CA ASP A 265 8.03 25.33 -29.21
C ASP A 265 8.42 23.89 -29.53
N LEU A 266 9.72 23.64 -29.75
CA LEU A 266 10.22 22.30 -29.97
C LEU A 266 10.08 21.45 -28.71
N CYS A 267 10.45 21.99 -27.54
CA CYS A 267 10.28 21.31 -26.26
C CYS A 267 8.80 20.95 -26.02
N LEU A 268 7.88 21.88 -26.24
CA LEU A 268 6.44 21.65 -26.15
C LEU A 268 5.98 20.55 -27.12
N SER A 269 6.45 20.57 -28.36
CA SER A 269 6.10 19.56 -29.38
C SER A 269 6.57 18.17 -28.97
N ILE A 270 7.76 18.05 -28.37
CA ILE A 270 8.30 16.78 -27.85
C ILE A 270 7.43 16.25 -26.70
N VAL A 271 7.13 17.09 -25.70
CA VAL A 271 6.35 16.65 -24.53
C VAL A 271 4.91 16.33 -24.93
N LYS A 272 4.30 17.07 -25.86
CA LYS A 272 3.00 16.75 -26.47
C LYS A 272 3.00 15.41 -27.17
N LEU A 273 4.06 15.11 -27.93
CA LEU A 273 4.22 13.82 -28.57
C LEU A 273 4.34 12.70 -27.52
N TRP A 274 5.19 12.89 -26.49
CA TRP A 274 5.32 11.94 -25.38
C TRP A 274 3.97 11.66 -24.71
N ARG A 275 3.19 12.69 -24.43
CA ARG A 275 1.84 12.56 -23.87
C ARG A 275 0.92 11.78 -24.81
N THR A 276 0.93 12.10 -26.09
CA THR A 276 0.14 11.43 -27.11
C THR A 276 0.46 9.93 -27.18
N VAL A 277 1.75 9.57 -27.25
CA VAL A 277 2.18 8.17 -27.40
C VAL A 277 2.02 7.35 -26.11
N CYS A 278 2.09 7.99 -24.94
CA CYS A 278 1.95 7.33 -23.64
C CYS A 278 0.50 7.27 -23.13
N SER A 279 -0.40 8.10 -23.65
CA SER A 279 -1.80 8.13 -23.24
C SER A 279 -2.49 6.80 -23.49
N GLY A 280 -2.93 6.13 -22.43
CA GLY A 280 -3.57 4.82 -22.50
C GLY A 280 -2.68 3.68 -23.02
N ASN A 281 -1.35 3.85 -23.06
CA ASN A 281 -0.41 2.84 -23.55
C ASN A 281 0.73 2.61 -22.55
N GLU A 282 0.56 1.62 -21.70
CA GLU A 282 1.48 1.26 -20.60
C GLU A 282 2.87 0.84 -21.11
N GLN A 283 2.94 0.14 -22.24
CA GLN A 283 4.23 -0.25 -22.83
C GLN A 283 5.05 0.97 -23.28
N ASN A 284 4.39 1.95 -23.92
CA ASN A 284 5.04 3.19 -24.32
C ASN A 284 5.47 4.01 -23.10
N GLN A 285 4.68 3.97 -22.01
CA GLN A 285 5.06 4.62 -20.75
C GLN A 285 6.37 4.05 -20.17
N GLN A 286 6.52 2.72 -20.22
CA GLN A 286 7.74 2.06 -19.77
C GLN A 286 8.94 2.36 -20.69
N LEU A 287 8.76 2.22 -22.01
CA LEU A 287 9.82 2.47 -22.99
C LEU A 287 10.34 3.92 -22.92
N LEU A 288 9.46 4.90 -22.73
CA LEU A 288 9.87 6.29 -22.56
C LEU A 288 10.80 6.49 -21.34
N MET A 289 10.62 5.72 -20.27
CA MET A 289 11.52 5.76 -19.11
C MET A 289 12.83 5.02 -19.33
N GLU A 290 12.94 4.17 -20.35
CA GLU A 290 14.20 3.50 -20.74
C GLU A 290 15.07 4.37 -21.65
N CYS A 291 14.48 5.42 -22.24
CA CYS A 291 15.17 6.42 -23.05
C CYS A 291 16.25 7.19 -22.24
N PRO A 292 17.49 7.31 -22.76
CA PRO A 292 18.57 8.03 -22.09
C PRO A 292 18.22 9.49 -21.82
N GLY A 293 18.39 9.94 -20.58
CA GLY A 293 18.17 11.34 -20.17
C GLY A 293 16.71 11.71 -19.92
N THR A 294 15.73 10.91 -20.37
CA THR A 294 14.30 11.29 -20.24
C THR A 294 13.87 11.46 -18.78
N ARG A 295 14.36 10.62 -17.87
CA ARG A 295 14.03 10.67 -16.45
C ARG A 295 14.45 12.00 -15.83
N GLU A 296 15.67 12.43 -16.12
CA GLU A 296 16.25 13.68 -15.63
C GLU A 296 15.50 14.88 -16.22
N HIS A 297 15.26 14.88 -17.53
CA HIS A 297 14.52 15.96 -18.19
C HIS A 297 13.10 16.06 -17.64
N MET A 298 12.35 14.97 -17.50
CA MET A 298 10.97 15.02 -16.95
C MET A 298 10.92 15.67 -15.56
N VAL A 299 11.90 15.42 -14.69
CA VAL A 299 11.99 16.08 -13.38
C VAL A 299 12.39 17.55 -13.50
N GLN A 300 13.34 17.89 -14.39
CA GLN A 300 13.77 19.28 -14.63
C GLN A 300 12.64 20.13 -15.22
N LEU A 301 11.88 19.59 -16.17
CA LEU A 301 10.76 20.29 -16.82
C LEU A 301 9.65 20.66 -15.81
N LEU A 302 9.50 19.92 -14.70
CA LEU A 302 8.61 20.33 -13.61
C LEU A 302 9.04 21.62 -12.92
N ALA A 303 10.35 21.91 -12.89
CA ALA A 303 10.91 23.13 -12.31
C ALA A 303 11.14 24.24 -13.35
N SER A 304 10.66 24.06 -14.59
CA SER A 304 10.88 25.02 -15.67
C SER A 304 10.30 26.40 -15.31
N PRO A 305 11.02 27.50 -15.62
CA PRO A 305 10.47 28.85 -15.48
C PRO A 305 9.38 29.15 -16.53
N VAL A 306 9.30 28.37 -17.61
CA VAL A 306 8.31 28.53 -18.68
C VAL A 306 7.05 27.76 -18.32
N ARG A 307 5.94 28.48 -18.09
CA ARG A 307 4.67 27.91 -17.57
C ARG A 307 4.06 26.89 -18.52
N GLU A 308 4.15 27.13 -19.82
CA GLU A 308 3.62 26.26 -20.87
C GLU A 308 4.32 24.91 -20.85
N ILE A 309 5.65 24.89 -20.72
CA ILE A 309 6.44 23.66 -20.66
C ILE A 309 6.15 22.90 -19.36
N GLN A 310 6.12 23.60 -18.23
CA GLN A 310 5.77 23.00 -16.94
C GLN A 310 4.38 22.36 -16.98
N ARG A 311 3.38 23.07 -17.53
CA ARG A 311 2.01 22.58 -17.67
C ARG A 311 1.94 21.35 -18.56
N GLU A 312 2.56 21.37 -19.74
CA GLU A 312 2.53 20.23 -20.66
C GLU A 312 3.19 18.99 -20.04
N ASN A 313 4.28 19.18 -19.28
CA ASN A 313 4.92 18.09 -18.53
C ASN A 313 4.04 17.57 -17.38
N LEU A 314 3.29 18.44 -16.70
CA LEU A 314 2.28 18.02 -15.71
C LEU A 314 1.14 17.22 -16.36
N GLU A 315 0.70 17.59 -17.57
CA GLU A 315 -0.29 16.82 -18.33
C GLU A 315 0.24 15.42 -18.69
N LEU A 316 1.53 15.30 -19.06
CA LEU A 316 2.20 14.02 -19.25
C LEU A 316 2.25 13.20 -17.95
N LEU A 317 2.67 13.78 -16.83
CA LEU A 317 2.70 13.07 -15.54
C LEU A 317 1.30 12.66 -15.07
N SER A 318 0.29 13.48 -15.35
CA SER A 318 -1.11 13.15 -15.06
C SER A 318 -1.52 11.86 -15.77
N VAL A 319 -1.19 11.71 -17.05
CA VAL A 319 -1.43 10.47 -17.83
C VAL A 319 -0.84 9.23 -17.15
N TYR A 320 0.40 9.32 -16.64
CA TYR A 320 1.00 8.21 -15.89
C TYR A 320 0.27 7.97 -14.56
N SER A 321 -0.07 9.03 -13.83
CA SER A 321 -0.62 8.94 -12.47
C SER A 321 -2.00 8.28 -12.40
N GLN A 322 -2.78 8.34 -13.48
CA GLN A 322 -4.15 7.82 -13.55
C GLN A 322 -4.22 6.29 -13.40
N THR A 323 -3.17 5.56 -13.77
CA THR A 323 -3.13 4.10 -13.67
C THR A 323 -2.12 3.65 -12.61
N GLN A 324 -2.39 2.53 -11.95
CA GLN A 324 -1.43 1.97 -10.99
C GLN A 324 -0.09 1.62 -11.65
N HIS A 325 -0.11 1.07 -12.87
CA HIS A 325 1.11 0.78 -13.62
C HIS A 325 1.93 2.04 -13.88
N GLY A 326 1.30 3.11 -14.40
CA GLY A 326 1.99 4.37 -14.66
C GLY A 326 2.57 5.00 -13.38
N ARG A 327 1.85 4.93 -12.24
CA ARG A 327 2.40 5.35 -10.94
C ARG A 327 3.62 4.54 -10.53
N ASP A 328 3.56 3.21 -10.64
CA ASP A 328 4.70 2.34 -10.35
C ASP A 328 5.91 2.68 -11.23
N VAL A 329 5.69 2.97 -12.51
CA VAL A 329 6.72 3.41 -13.45
C VAL A 329 7.34 4.74 -13.03
N LEU A 330 6.54 5.75 -12.65
CA LEU A 330 7.05 7.03 -12.16
C LEU A 330 7.90 6.84 -10.89
N ILE A 331 7.37 6.15 -9.89
CA ILE A 331 8.01 5.94 -8.57
C ILE A 331 9.28 5.09 -8.70
N ALA A 332 9.35 4.19 -9.68
CA ALA A 332 10.52 3.34 -9.90
C ALA A 332 11.65 4.05 -10.65
N ASN A 333 11.34 4.99 -11.55
CA ASN A 333 12.31 5.56 -12.49
C ASN A 333 12.68 7.01 -12.21
N LEU A 334 11.78 7.80 -11.63
CA LEU A 334 12.05 9.21 -11.32
C LEU A 334 12.59 9.38 -9.91
N ASN A 335 13.35 10.46 -9.68
CA ASN A 335 13.75 10.84 -8.33
C ASN A 335 12.52 11.35 -7.57
N SER A 336 11.91 10.47 -6.76
CA SER A 336 10.67 10.76 -6.02
C SER A 336 10.77 11.98 -5.11
N ASN A 337 11.94 12.26 -4.53
CA ASN A 337 12.12 13.41 -3.66
C ASN A 337 12.08 14.72 -4.45
N GLN A 338 12.86 14.81 -5.52
CA GLN A 338 12.87 16.01 -6.36
C GLN A 338 11.53 16.22 -7.08
N MET A 339 10.91 15.12 -7.53
CA MET A 339 9.58 15.16 -8.14
C MET A 339 8.54 15.69 -7.15
N ALA A 340 8.50 15.18 -5.91
CA ALA A 340 7.57 15.64 -4.89
C ALA A 340 7.80 17.12 -4.52
N GLU A 341 9.06 17.54 -4.39
CA GLU A 341 9.42 18.94 -4.13
C GLU A 341 8.94 19.86 -5.26
N ASN A 342 9.22 19.50 -6.52
CA ASN A 342 8.80 20.30 -7.66
C ASN A 342 7.27 20.36 -7.78
N LEU A 343 6.57 19.24 -7.55
CA LEU A 343 5.10 19.21 -7.55
C LEU A 343 4.51 20.07 -6.42
N MET A 344 5.03 19.98 -5.19
CA MET A 344 4.59 20.82 -4.08
C MET A 344 4.87 22.31 -4.33
N SER A 345 6.04 22.63 -4.90
CA SER A 345 6.38 24.00 -5.32
C SER A 345 5.40 24.52 -6.38
N CYS A 346 4.99 23.69 -7.35
CA CYS A 346 3.95 24.05 -8.31
C CYS A 346 2.62 24.38 -7.62
N VAL A 347 2.20 23.55 -6.67
CA VAL A 347 0.96 23.74 -5.90
C VAL A 347 0.99 25.03 -5.08
N CYS A 348 2.14 25.38 -4.49
CA CYS A 348 2.28 26.59 -3.66
C CYS A 348 2.44 27.88 -4.48
N ARG A 349 3.08 27.85 -5.65
CA ARG A 349 3.37 29.05 -6.47
C ARG A 349 2.20 29.45 -7.37
N ASP A 350 1.51 28.46 -7.93
CA ASP A 350 0.35 28.67 -8.79
C ASP A 350 -0.81 27.91 -8.16
N MET A 351 -1.57 28.59 -7.31
CA MET A 351 -2.74 28.08 -6.57
C MET A 351 -3.88 27.58 -7.48
N SER A 352 -3.60 27.39 -8.78
CA SER A 352 -4.46 26.92 -9.86
C SER A 352 -4.00 25.59 -10.47
N SER A 353 -2.85 25.04 -10.08
CA SER A 353 -2.31 23.80 -10.66
C SER A 353 -3.02 22.55 -10.12
N ALA A 354 -4.31 22.42 -10.46
CA ALA A 354 -5.10 21.22 -10.20
C ALA A 354 -4.38 19.96 -10.69
N LEU A 355 -3.63 20.05 -11.78
CA LEU A 355 -2.84 18.94 -12.33
C LEU A 355 -1.74 18.45 -11.40
N ALA A 356 -0.92 19.36 -10.83
CA ALA A 356 0.16 18.97 -9.91
C ALA A 356 -0.40 18.30 -8.65
N LEU A 357 -1.50 18.84 -8.14
CA LEU A 357 -2.22 18.29 -7.01
C LEU A 357 -2.80 16.90 -7.32
N THR A 358 -3.47 16.72 -8.48
CA THR A 358 -3.98 15.40 -8.91
C THR A 358 -2.86 14.36 -9.04
N VAL A 359 -1.70 14.74 -9.58
CA VAL A 359 -0.54 13.84 -9.66
C VAL A 359 -0.06 13.46 -8.26
N LEU A 360 0.05 14.43 -7.33
CA LEU A 360 0.42 14.16 -5.94
C LEU A 360 -0.59 13.27 -5.21
N GLU A 361 -1.89 13.51 -5.37
CA GLU A 361 -2.97 12.69 -4.80
C GLU A 361 -2.86 11.24 -5.25
N ASN A 362 -2.68 11.04 -6.56
CA ASN A 362 -2.53 9.73 -7.15
C ASN A 362 -1.27 9.01 -6.64
N LEU A 363 -0.13 9.70 -6.58
CA LEU A 363 1.13 9.14 -6.06
C LEU A 363 1.08 8.85 -4.56
N ALA A 364 0.42 9.70 -3.77
CA ALA A 364 0.27 9.55 -2.32
C ALA A 364 -0.50 8.28 -1.94
N ALA A 365 -1.34 7.74 -2.83
CA ALA A 365 -2.01 6.47 -2.61
C ALA A 365 -1.02 5.27 -2.54
N GLU A 366 0.15 5.38 -3.19
CA GLU A 366 1.10 4.27 -3.32
C GLU A 366 2.04 4.15 -2.11
N ASN A 367 2.08 2.98 -1.48
CA ASN A 367 2.92 2.74 -0.30
C ASN A 367 4.42 2.92 -0.59
N LYS A 368 4.87 2.59 -1.82
CA LYS A 368 6.26 2.77 -2.22
C LYS A 368 6.66 4.25 -2.24
N PHE A 369 5.76 5.12 -2.69
CA PHE A 369 5.98 6.58 -2.67
C PHE A 369 6.07 7.09 -1.22
N LYS A 370 5.15 6.70 -0.34
CA LYS A 370 5.19 7.04 1.09
C LYS A 370 6.53 6.68 1.73
N ILE A 371 7.00 5.44 1.51
CA ILE A 371 8.26 4.95 2.07
C ILE A 371 9.45 5.78 1.57
N GLN A 372 9.50 6.08 0.26
CA GLN A 372 10.58 6.89 -0.32
C GLN A 372 10.58 8.34 0.15
N SER A 373 9.41 8.90 0.50
CA SER A 373 9.29 10.29 0.97
C SER A 373 9.60 10.49 2.46
N ARG A 374 9.77 9.43 3.28
CA ARG A 374 9.87 9.54 4.76
C ARG A 374 10.94 10.51 5.26
N GLU A 375 12.12 10.50 4.65
CA GLU A 375 13.26 11.33 5.07
C GLU A 375 12.95 12.83 4.86
N ASN A 376 12.53 13.18 3.64
CA ASN A 376 12.30 14.57 3.23
C ASN A 376 10.86 15.07 3.47
N PHE A 377 9.98 14.23 4.03
CA PHE A 377 8.56 14.54 4.20
C PHE A 377 8.30 15.90 4.87
N THR A 378 9.08 16.22 5.91
CA THR A 378 8.93 17.48 6.65
C THR A 378 9.24 18.69 5.78
N ALA A 379 10.34 18.64 5.02
CA ALA A 379 10.76 19.75 4.17
C ALA A 379 9.80 19.95 2.99
N VAL A 380 9.39 18.85 2.35
CA VAL A 380 8.60 18.88 1.11
C VAL A 380 7.12 19.14 1.35
N PHE A 381 6.53 18.57 2.41
CA PHE A 381 5.08 18.63 2.62
C PHE A 381 4.67 19.44 3.85
N VAL A 382 5.37 19.25 4.97
CA VAL A 382 4.92 19.81 6.26
C VAL A 382 5.19 21.31 6.35
N LEU A 383 6.40 21.78 5.99
CA LEU A 383 6.71 23.22 6.01
C LEU A 383 5.79 24.03 5.08
N PRO A 384 5.53 23.61 3.81
CA PRO A 384 4.55 24.31 2.99
C PRO A 384 3.14 24.28 3.55
N LEU A 385 2.70 23.16 4.14
CA LEU A 385 1.40 23.09 4.79
C LEU A 385 1.30 24.07 5.97
N GLU A 386 2.30 24.14 6.83
CA GLU A 386 2.33 25.07 7.97
C GLU A 386 2.24 26.54 7.51
N HIS A 387 2.92 26.87 6.41
CA HIS A 387 2.84 28.18 5.79
C HIS A 387 1.44 28.49 5.24
N LEU A 388 0.81 27.53 4.54
CA LEU A 388 -0.54 27.69 4.00
C LEU A 388 -1.59 27.80 5.12
N LEU A 389 -1.49 26.98 6.16
CA LEU A 389 -2.38 27.02 7.33
C LEU A 389 -2.29 28.36 8.07
N SER A 390 -1.07 28.91 8.21
CA SER A 390 -0.84 30.21 8.84
C SER A 390 -1.44 31.38 8.05
N ASN A 391 -1.59 31.21 6.72
CA ASN A 391 -2.10 32.23 5.79
C ASN A 391 -3.48 31.87 5.22
N ILE A 392 -4.31 31.14 5.97
CA ILE A 392 -5.63 30.64 5.54
C ILE A 392 -6.56 31.72 4.93
N MET A 393 -6.45 32.98 5.38
CA MET A 393 -7.31 34.07 4.91
C MET A 393 -7.00 34.51 3.47
N THR A 394 -5.79 34.27 2.99
CA THR A 394 -5.35 34.59 1.62
C THR A 394 -5.13 33.34 0.75
N ALA A 395 -5.15 32.16 1.35
CA ALA A 395 -4.99 30.89 0.65
C ALA A 395 -6.26 30.49 -0.12
N ASP A 396 -6.08 29.81 -1.26
CA ASP A 396 -7.19 29.08 -1.90
C ASP A 396 -7.58 27.86 -1.06
N HIS A 397 -8.80 27.90 -0.52
CA HIS A 397 -9.33 26.89 0.40
C HIS A 397 -9.50 25.53 -0.27
N LYS A 398 -9.77 25.47 -1.58
CA LYS A 398 -9.93 24.18 -2.29
C LYS A 398 -8.59 23.48 -2.43
N THR A 399 -7.56 24.19 -2.90
CA THR A 399 -6.21 23.66 -3.00
C THR A 399 -5.69 23.25 -1.62
N LEU A 400 -5.86 24.07 -0.59
CA LEU A 400 -5.41 23.73 0.77
C LEU A 400 -6.12 22.49 1.34
N ALA A 401 -7.44 22.37 1.18
CA ALA A 401 -8.19 21.19 1.61
C ALA A 401 -7.66 19.90 0.96
N SER A 402 -7.26 19.99 -0.32
CA SER A 402 -6.71 18.87 -1.07
C SER A 402 -5.28 18.54 -0.65
N VAL A 403 -4.43 19.54 -0.41
CA VAL A 403 -3.08 19.35 0.17
C VAL A 403 -3.16 18.65 1.53
N ILE A 404 -4.10 19.05 2.40
CA ILE A 404 -4.33 18.36 3.68
C ILE A 404 -4.74 16.90 3.47
N SER A 405 -5.54 16.63 2.44
CA SER A 405 -5.99 15.26 2.10
C SER A 405 -4.85 14.39 1.56
N VAL A 406 -3.97 14.94 0.73
CA VAL A 406 -2.72 14.29 0.28
C VAL A 406 -1.87 13.93 1.50
N ILE A 407 -1.63 14.89 2.38
CA ILE A 407 -0.83 14.70 3.60
C ILE A 407 -1.47 13.67 4.53
N GLY A 408 -2.80 13.68 4.67
CA GLY A 408 -3.55 12.66 5.41
C GLY A 408 -3.40 11.25 4.82
N THR A 409 -3.37 11.13 3.50
CA THR A 409 -3.15 9.85 2.80
C THR A 409 -1.72 9.34 2.98
N MET A 410 -0.74 10.25 2.94
CA MET A 410 0.65 9.95 3.25
C MET A 410 0.83 9.53 4.71
N ALA A 411 0.13 10.18 5.65
CA ALA A 411 0.14 9.88 7.07
C ALA A 411 -0.57 8.58 7.47
N LEU A 412 -1.10 7.81 6.51
CA LEU A 412 -1.44 6.40 6.74
C LEU A 412 -0.18 5.54 6.97
N ASP A 413 0.99 6.03 6.56
CA ASP A 413 2.28 5.44 6.92
C ASP A 413 2.67 5.80 8.36
N ASP A 414 3.00 4.79 9.17
CA ASP A 414 3.28 4.94 10.60
C ASP A 414 4.45 5.90 10.90
N ALA A 415 5.53 5.83 10.10
CA ALA A 415 6.70 6.70 10.31
C ALA A 415 6.37 8.16 9.99
N ILE A 416 5.65 8.41 8.90
CA ILE A 416 5.16 9.74 8.53
C ILE A 416 4.21 10.28 9.60
N SER A 417 3.25 9.47 10.04
CA SER A 417 2.27 9.82 11.07
C SER A 417 2.95 10.27 12.36
N LYS A 418 3.89 9.47 12.89
CA LYS A 418 4.63 9.80 14.11
C LYS A 418 5.44 11.09 13.98
N LYS A 419 6.08 11.30 12.82
CA LYS A 419 6.85 12.53 12.54
C LYS A 419 5.98 13.78 12.54
N LEU A 420 4.78 13.70 11.95
CA LEU A 420 3.83 14.81 11.91
C LEU A 420 3.14 15.03 13.26
N ALA A 421 2.73 13.97 13.95
CA ALA A 421 2.12 14.04 15.28
C ALA A 421 3.07 14.63 16.33
N GLY A 422 4.38 14.39 16.19
CA GLY A 422 5.43 14.94 17.06
C GLY A 422 5.85 16.38 16.75
N ARG A 423 5.19 17.09 15.81
CA ARG A 423 5.58 18.43 15.41
C ARG A 423 4.64 19.49 16.01
N SER A 424 5.12 20.20 17.02
CA SER A 424 4.35 21.22 17.76
C SER A 424 3.81 22.33 16.86
N GLU A 425 4.62 22.80 15.90
CA GLU A 425 4.23 23.89 15.00
C GLU A 425 3.02 23.54 14.12
N PHE A 426 2.92 22.30 13.65
CA PHE A 426 1.76 21.82 12.91
C PHE A 426 0.46 21.93 13.74
N TRP A 427 0.50 21.51 15.00
CA TRP A 427 -0.66 21.61 15.90
C TRP A 427 -1.02 23.08 16.17
N ARG A 428 -0.02 23.93 16.43
CA ARG A 428 -0.22 25.37 16.63
C ARG A 428 -0.93 26.02 15.44
N CYS A 429 -0.41 25.79 14.22
CA CYS A 429 -0.99 26.30 12.98
C CYS A 429 -2.41 25.74 12.76
N SER A 430 -2.61 24.43 12.93
CA SER A 430 -3.92 23.79 12.76
C SER A 430 -4.98 24.36 13.70
N LEU A 431 -4.65 24.57 14.98
CA LEU A 431 -5.56 25.14 15.97
C LEU A 431 -5.89 26.61 15.70
N GLN A 432 -4.92 27.36 15.19
CA GLN A 432 -5.14 28.73 14.73
C GLN A 432 -6.09 28.75 13.52
N THR A 433 -5.87 27.88 12.53
CA THR A 433 -6.75 27.71 11.37
C THR A 433 -8.16 27.32 11.81
N MET A 434 -8.31 26.35 12.73
CA MET A 434 -9.61 25.97 13.27
C MET A 434 -10.37 27.16 13.86
N LYS A 435 -9.69 28.00 14.65
CA LYS A 435 -10.28 29.22 15.22
C LYS A 435 -10.76 30.18 14.14
N GLN A 436 -9.93 30.42 13.12
CA GLN A 436 -10.23 31.36 12.04
C GLN A 436 -11.32 30.85 11.10
N CYS A 437 -11.52 29.53 11.01
CA CYS A 437 -12.54 28.93 10.17
C CYS A 437 -13.96 28.97 10.78
N ILE A 438 -14.10 29.28 12.07
CA ILE A 438 -15.41 29.40 12.72
C ILE A 438 -16.13 30.64 12.17
N GLY A 439 -17.29 30.44 11.55
CA GLY A 439 -18.14 31.54 11.06
C GLY A 439 -17.73 32.15 9.72
N CYS A 440 -16.74 31.59 9.01
CA CYS A 440 -16.32 32.07 7.69
C CYS A 440 -16.50 30.99 6.59
N GLU A 441 -16.20 31.35 5.34
CA GLU A 441 -16.35 30.47 4.16
C GLU A 441 -15.28 29.35 4.08
N CYS A 442 -14.28 29.34 4.96
CA CYS A 442 -13.16 28.37 4.95
C CYS A 442 -13.55 26.94 5.40
N ARG A 443 -14.85 26.60 5.47
CA ARG A 443 -15.34 25.34 6.03
C ARG A 443 -14.87 24.10 5.27
N SER A 444 -14.54 24.24 3.99
CA SER A 444 -13.98 23.16 3.16
C SER A 444 -12.63 22.66 3.69
N VAL A 445 -11.88 23.49 4.42
CA VAL A 445 -10.58 23.15 5.02
C VAL A 445 -10.74 22.47 6.38
N LEU A 446 -11.77 22.84 7.15
CA LEU A 446 -12.02 22.28 8.49
C LEU A 446 -12.21 20.76 8.48
N TYR A 447 -13.01 20.25 7.54
CA TYR A 447 -13.32 18.83 7.48
C TYR A 447 -12.07 17.94 7.28
N PRO A 448 -11.21 18.16 6.26
CA PRO A 448 -9.99 17.39 6.09
C PRO A 448 -8.97 17.66 7.20
N LEU A 449 -8.88 18.89 7.72
CA LEU A 449 -7.95 19.23 8.82
C LEU A 449 -8.26 18.46 10.09
N LEU A 450 -9.54 18.43 10.52
CA LEU A 450 -9.98 17.64 11.66
C LEU A 450 -9.75 16.13 11.43
N GLY A 451 -9.96 15.65 10.20
CA GLY A 451 -9.68 14.27 9.82
C GLY A 451 -8.19 13.91 10.00
N LEU A 452 -7.30 14.77 9.52
CA LEU A 452 -5.85 14.62 9.70
C LEU A 452 -5.48 14.63 11.19
N MET A 453 -5.94 15.64 11.95
CA MET A 453 -5.66 15.75 13.38
C MET A 453 -6.18 14.55 14.17
N PHE A 454 -7.37 14.01 13.84
CA PHE A 454 -7.93 12.80 14.47
C PHE A 454 -7.03 11.57 14.25
N ASN A 455 -6.57 11.36 13.02
CA ASN A 455 -5.68 10.24 12.69
C ASN A 455 -4.34 10.37 13.44
N LEU A 456 -3.78 11.59 13.51
CA LEU A 456 -2.52 11.85 14.21
C LEU A 456 -2.67 11.71 15.72
N ALA A 457 -3.76 12.18 16.32
CA ALA A 457 -4.03 12.08 17.75
C ALA A 457 -4.16 10.62 18.23
N SER A 458 -4.46 9.70 17.32
CA SER A 458 -4.51 8.27 17.65
C SER A 458 -3.13 7.68 17.99
N ASN A 459 -2.04 8.42 17.69
CA ASN A 459 -0.68 8.11 18.13
C ASN A 459 -0.31 8.99 19.32
N PRO A 460 -0.38 8.46 20.56
CA PRO A 460 -0.11 9.27 21.75
C PRO A 460 1.35 9.76 21.74
N SER A 461 1.52 11.08 21.86
CA SER A 461 2.81 11.74 21.98
C SER A 461 2.72 12.86 23.01
N GLN A 462 3.87 13.25 23.57
CA GLN A 462 3.94 14.38 24.49
C GLN A 462 3.39 15.66 23.84
N VAL A 463 3.69 15.89 22.56
CA VAL A 463 3.22 17.06 21.81
C VAL A 463 1.69 17.08 21.66
N VAL A 464 1.07 15.92 21.38
CA VAL A 464 -0.41 15.82 21.31
C VAL A 464 -1.02 16.13 22.68
N GLN A 465 -0.41 15.62 23.76
CA GLN A 465 -0.86 15.87 25.12
C GLN A 465 -0.76 17.35 25.51
N GLU A 466 0.33 18.04 25.15
CA GLU A 466 0.53 19.47 25.37
C GLU A 466 -0.56 20.32 24.70
N HIS A 467 -1.04 19.91 23.53
CA HIS A 467 -2.06 20.63 22.77
C HIS A 467 -3.49 20.19 23.09
N ALA A 468 -3.68 19.13 23.90
CA ALA A 468 -4.98 18.48 24.10
C ALA A 468 -6.04 19.43 24.67
N VAL A 469 -5.68 20.32 25.60
CA VAL A 469 -6.62 21.28 26.22
C VAL A 469 -7.15 22.26 25.17
N LEU A 470 -6.26 22.92 24.44
CA LEU A 470 -6.65 23.91 23.42
C LEU A 470 -7.39 23.25 22.26
N ALA A 471 -6.94 22.07 21.82
CA ALA A 471 -7.60 21.30 20.77
C ALA A 471 -9.02 20.87 21.17
N SER A 472 -9.21 20.42 22.41
CA SER A 472 -10.52 20.04 22.93
C SER A 472 -11.46 21.24 23.04
N SER A 473 -10.97 22.39 23.50
CA SER A 473 -11.71 23.65 23.50
C SER A 473 -12.16 24.05 22.08
N ARG A 474 -11.27 23.97 21.08
CA ARG A 474 -11.64 24.28 19.68
C ARG A 474 -12.66 23.30 19.10
N CYS A 475 -12.56 22.01 19.43
CA CYS A 475 -13.55 21.03 19.00
C CYS A 475 -14.93 21.29 19.62
N LEU A 476 -14.98 21.74 20.88
CA LEU A 476 -16.21 22.07 21.58
C LEU A 476 -16.99 23.20 20.90
N ASP A 477 -16.29 24.21 20.38
CA ASP A 477 -16.88 25.28 19.58
C ASP A 477 -17.56 24.71 18.33
N LEU A 478 -16.90 23.76 17.66
CA LEU A 478 -17.35 23.12 16.41
C LEU A 478 -18.48 22.09 16.58
N LEU A 479 -18.75 21.60 17.79
CA LEU A 479 -19.90 20.72 18.06
C LEU A 479 -21.27 21.40 17.85
N SER A 480 -21.28 22.71 17.59
CA SER A 480 -22.48 23.48 17.26
C SER A 480 -22.50 23.98 15.81
N ASP A 481 -21.61 23.48 14.96
CA ASP A 481 -21.56 23.84 13.54
C ASP A 481 -22.80 23.33 12.77
N SER A 482 -23.11 23.97 11.65
CA SER A 482 -24.19 23.54 10.75
C SER A 482 -23.88 22.25 9.97
N SER A 483 -22.60 21.90 9.79
CA SER A 483 -22.16 20.73 9.05
C SER A 483 -22.06 19.50 9.94
N GLY A 484 -22.92 18.51 9.69
CA GLY A 484 -22.88 17.22 10.40
C GLY A 484 -21.53 16.49 10.25
N GLY A 485 -20.85 16.68 9.12
CA GLY A 485 -19.51 16.12 8.89
C GLY A 485 -18.44 16.73 9.81
N VAL A 486 -18.46 18.06 9.97
CA VAL A 486 -17.55 18.79 10.88
C VAL A 486 -17.83 18.40 12.34
N ILE A 487 -19.11 18.35 12.73
CA ILE A 487 -19.52 17.90 14.07
C ILE A 487 -18.98 16.50 14.37
N THR A 488 -19.14 15.57 13.42
CA THR A 488 -18.70 14.17 13.57
C THR A 488 -17.18 14.09 13.75
N ARG A 489 -16.41 14.84 12.95
CA ARG A 489 -14.94 14.86 13.06
C ARG A 489 -14.44 15.53 14.34
N ALA A 490 -15.08 16.63 14.76
CA ALA A 490 -14.76 17.30 16.03
C ALA A 490 -15.05 16.39 17.24
N ALA A 491 -16.20 15.69 17.24
CA ALA A 491 -16.52 14.69 18.26
C ALA A 491 -15.52 13.52 18.24
N GLY A 492 -15.10 13.08 17.05
CA GLY A 492 -14.06 12.07 16.88
C GLY A 492 -12.75 12.47 17.53
N LEU A 493 -12.24 13.67 17.20
CA LEU A 493 -11.01 14.21 17.77
C LEU A 493 -11.11 14.35 19.29
N LEU A 494 -12.22 14.87 19.82
CA LEU A 494 -12.48 14.91 21.27
C LEU A 494 -12.40 13.51 21.91
N SER A 495 -13.02 12.50 21.29
CA SER A 495 -13.05 11.14 21.84
C SER A 495 -11.66 10.48 21.99
N VAL A 496 -10.64 11.04 21.33
CA VAL A 496 -9.25 10.60 21.40
C VAL A 496 -8.40 11.50 22.30
N LEU A 497 -8.67 12.81 22.34
CA LEU A 497 -7.91 13.77 23.16
C LEU A 497 -8.26 13.72 24.65
N LEU A 498 -9.54 13.54 25.00
CA LEU A 498 -9.99 13.58 26.40
C LEU A 498 -9.29 12.55 27.30
N PRO A 499 -9.11 11.28 26.88
CA PRO A 499 -8.36 10.29 27.66
C PRO A 499 -6.89 10.67 27.92
N MET A 500 -6.31 11.56 27.10
CA MET A 500 -4.88 11.91 27.17
C MET A 500 -4.60 13.02 28.19
N SER A 501 -5.61 13.80 28.58
CA SER A 501 -5.45 14.92 29.51
C SER A 501 -6.70 15.10 30.36
N LEU A 502 -6.53 14.93 31.68
CA LEU A 502 -7.59 15.20 32.65
C LEU A 502 -7.98 16.69 32.63
N ASP A 503 -7.01 17.59 32.47
CA ASP A 503 -7.26 19.04 32.36
C ASP A 503 -8.11 19.37 31.14
N ALA A 504 -7.85 18.73 30.00
CA ALA A 504 -8.68 18.88 28.80
C ALA A 504 -10.12 18.43 29.06
N THR A 505 -10.29 17.30 29.77
CA THR A 505 -11.60 16.78 30.16
C THR A 505 -12.34 17.73 31.11
N GLN A 506 -11.65 18.27 32.13
CA GLN A 506 -12.23 19.25 33.04
C GLN A 506 -12.67 20.51 32.29
N GLU A 507 -11.83 21.03 31.40
CA GLU A 507 -12.09 22.25 30.65
C GLU A 507 -13.34 22.12 29.76
N VAL A 508 -13.47 21.04 28.99
CA VAL A 508 -14.65 20.86 28.13
C VAL A 508 -15.94 20.61 28.91
N VAL A 509 -15.86 19.94 30.08
CA VAL A 509 -17.03 19.74 30.95
C VAL A 509 -17.49 21.07 31.53
N ARG A 510 -16.57 21.91 32.03
CA ARG A 510 -16.89 23.26 32.51
C ARG A 510 -17.57 24.11 31.44
N ASN A 511 -17.21 23.92 30.17
CA ASN A 511 -17.76 24.65 29.04
C ASN A 511 -18.98 23.96 28.37
N GLY A 512 -19.60 22.97 29.01
CA GLY A 512 -20.89 22.42 28.59
C GLY A 512 -20.84 21.39 27.46
N VAL A 513 -19.76 20.61 27.35
CA VAL A 513 -19.64 19.52 26.37
C VAL A 513 -20.73 18.47 26.52
N VAL A 514 -21.18 18.18 27.75
CA VAL A 514 -22.19 17.14 28.04
C VAL A 514 -23.49 17.46 27.33
N LYS A 515 -24.01 18.69 27.48
CA LYS A 515 -25.20 19.16 26.78
C LYS A 515 -25.07 19.06 25.25
N LYS A 516 -23.92 19.45 24.69
CA LYS A 516 -23.69 19.44 23.24
C LYS A 516 -23.63 18.01 22.69
N LEU A 517 -22.87 17.11 23.31
CA LEU A 517 -22.78 15.70 22.92
C LEU A 517 -24.14 14.99 23.05
N LEU A 518 -24.88 15.25 24.13
CA LEU A 518 -26.21 14.68 24.31
C LEU A 518 -27.19 15.13 23.21
N LYS A 519 -27.12 16.39 22.77
CA LYS A 519 -27.93 16.89 21.65
C LYS A 519 -27.60 16.14 20.35
N ILE A 520 -26.33 15.87 20.08
CA ILE A 520 -25.90 15.11 18.90
C ILE A 520 -26.42 13.67 18.97
N LEU A 521 -26.32 13.01 20.14
CA LEU A 521 -26.82 11.65 20.35
C LEU A 521 -28.35 11.55 20.16
N LYS A 522 -29.10 12.60 20.49
CA LYS A 522 -30.55 12.67 20.26
C LYS A 522 -30.93 12.81 18.78
N VAL A 523 -30.10 13.49 17.99
CA VAL A 523 -30.28 13.58 16.52
C VAL A 523 -29.91 12.26 15.85
N GLY A 524 -28.85 11.61 16.32
CA GLY A 524 -28.38 10.32 15.83
C GLY A 524 -27.37 10.41 14.69
N GLY A 525 -27.22 9.30 13.96
CA GLY A 525 -26.17 9.07 12.96
C GLY A 525 -25.11 8.10 13.46
N GLU A 526 -24.66 7.18 12.61
CA GLU A 526 -23.81 6.05 13.01
C GLU A 526 -22.47 6.53 13.61
N MET A 527 -21.69 7.28 12.84
CA MET A 527 -20.37 7.74 13.25
C MET A 527 -20.42 8.86 14.31
N SER A 528 -21.38 9.77 14.21
CA SER A 528 -21.59 10.82 15.22
C SER A 528 -21.92 10.18 16.57
N SER A 529 -22.78 9.16 16.59
CA SER A 529 -23.13 8.46 17.83
C SER A 529 -21.93 7.73 18.42
N ARG A 530 -21.15 6.99 17.61
CA ARG A 530 -19.91 6.31 18.06
C ARG A 530 -18.96 7.25 18.80
N TYR A 531 -18.65 8.39 18.19
CA TYR A 531 -17.68 9.31 18.78
C TYR A 531 -18.26 10.10 19.96
N SER A 532 -19.51 10.57 19.85
CA SER A 532 -20.14 11.34 20.92
C SER A 532 -20.36 10.52 22.18
N ILE A 533 -20.80 9.25 22.08
CA ILE A 533 -20.96 8.42 23.27
C ILE A 533 -19.61 8.06 23.88
N LYS A 534 -18.58 7.79 23.07
CA LYS A 534 -17.22 7.54 23.56
C LYS A 534 -16.67 8.74 24.33
N ALA A 535 -16.76 9.94 23.77
CA ALA A 535 -16.33 11.17 24.46
C ALA A 535 -17.11 11.41 25.75
N LEU A 536 -18.43 11.22 25.74
CA LEU A 536 -19.29 11.37 26.92
C LEU A 536 -18.97 10.33 28.01
N THR A 537 -18.62 9.11 27.62
CA THR A 537 -18.21 8.05 28.54
C THR A 537 -16.93 8.43 29.29
N PHE A 538 -15.96 9.05 28.62
CA PHE A 538 -14.75 9.56 29.29
C PHE A 538 -15.05 10.74 30.22
N CYS A 539 -15.87 11.70 29.81
CA CYS A 539 -16.28 12.80 30.69
C CYS A 539 -16.94 12.28 31.97
N THR A 540 -17.87 11.34 31.83
CA THR A 540 -18.58 10.74 32.98
C THR A 540 -17.71 9.79 33.79
N ALA A 541 -16.70 9.15 33.21
CA ALA A 541 -15.76 8.34 33.98
C ALA A 541 -14.97 9.20 34.98
N SER A 542 -14.40 10.31 34.49
CA SER A 542 -13.41 11.10 35.23
C SER A 542 -14.00 12.23 36.06
N ILE A 543 -15.14 12.82 35.67
CA ILE A 543 -15.66 14.07 36.26
C ILE A 543 -17.07 13.88 36.85
N PRO A 544 -17.25 14.01 38.19
CA PRO A 544 -18.58 13.91 38.83
C PRO A 544 -19.60 14.92 38.29
N GLN A 545 -19.17 16.18 38.06
CA GLN A 545 -20.02 17.23 37.49
C GLN A 545 -20.65 16.80 36.15
N ALA A 546 -19.93 16.04 35.32
CA ALA A 546 -20.45 15.55 34.04
C ALA A 546 -21.59 14.53 34.24
N ARG A 547 -21.52 13.70 35.28
CA ARG A 547 -22.57 12.73 35.63
C ARG A 547 -23.82 13.45 36.10
N ASP A 548 -23.66 14.42 37.01
CA ASP A 548 -24.75 15.24 37.52
C ASP A 548 -25.46 16.00 36.40
N GLU A 549 -24.68 16.63 35.50
CA GLU A 549 -25.23 17.34 34.35
C GLU A 549 -25.98 16.39 33.41
N LEU A 550 -25.42 15.21 33.11
CA LEU A 550 -26.05 14.25 32.21
C LEU A 550 -27.37 13.71 32.77
N VAL A 551 -27.41 13.32 34.05
CA VAL A 551 -28.63 12.85 34.72
C VAL A 551 -29.71 13.94 34.75
N LYS A 552 -29.32 15.20 34.94
CA LYS A 552 -30.25 16.35 34.90
C LYS A 552 -30.80 16.60 33.48
N LEU A 553 -29.99 16.45 32.44
CA LEU A 553 -30.36 16.75 31.05
C LEU A 553 -31.08 15.61 30.31
N ASP A 554 -30.79 14.35 30.67
CA ASP A 554 -31.38 13.16 30.06
C ASP A 554 -32.37 12.50 31.02
N LYS A 555 -33.62 12.97 31.02
CA LYS A 555 -34.66 12.46 31.92
C LYS A 555 -34.82 10.95 31.79
N ARG A 556 -34.73 10.25 32.93
CA ARG A 556 -34.73 8.78 33.01
C ARG A 556 -33.71 8.10 32.10
N LEU A 557 -32.60 8.79 31.80
CA LEU A 557 -31.52 8.39 30.89
C LEU A 557 -32.05 7.82 29.57
N HIS A 558 -33.09 8.45 29.02
CA HIS A 558 -33.79 7.95 27.83
C HIS A 558 -32.85 7.82 26.63
N THR A 559 -31.97 8.79 26.41
CA THR A 559 -31.04 8.79 25.28
C THR A 559 -30.05 7.63 25.42
N LEU A 560 -29.47 7.43 26.60
CA LEU A 560 -28.56 6.29 26.85
C LEU A 560 -29.28 4.95 26.67
N ARG A 561 -30.52 4.83 27.16
CA ARG A 561 -31.35 3.62 26.97
C ARG A 561 -31.63 3.34 25.50
N ASN A 562 -31.95 4.37 24.70
CA ASN A 562 -32.16 4.19 23.26
C ASN A 562 -30.89 3.68 22.57
N LEU A 563 -29.72 4.16 22.98
CA LEU A 563 -28.43 3.70 22.44
C LEU A 563 -28.12 2.24 22.81
N LEU A 564 -28.64 1.72 23.92
CA LEU A 564 -28.56 0.28 24.24
C LEU A 564 -29.37 -0.57 23.23
N GLY A 565 -30.36 -0.01 22.54
CA GLY A 565 -31.08 -0.69 21.46
C GLY A 565 -30.35 -0.68 20.11
N SER A 566 -29.15 -0.10 20.02
CA SER A 566 -28.40 0.01 18.77
C SER A 566 -27.86 -1.34 18.28
N ILE A 567 -27.72 -1.48 16.96
CA ILE A 567 -27.03 -2.61 16.32
C ILE A 567 -25.51 -2.50 16.49
N ASP A 568 -25.03 -1.27 16.72
CA ASP A 568 -23.61 -0.97 16.83
C ASP A 568 -23.05 -1.30 18.22
N GLU A 569 -22.24 -2.36 18.28
CA GLU A 569 -21.65 -2.87 19.51
C GLU A 569 -20.78 -1.85 20.25
N LEU A 570 -20.05 -0.99 19.53
CA LEU A 570 -19.23 0.05 20.15
C LEU A 570 -20.12 1.13 20.81
N VAL A 571 -21.24 1.45 20.19
CA VAL A 571 -22.21 2.39 20.76
C VAL A 571 -22.87 1.80 22.00
N VAL A 572 -23.35 0.54 21.91
CA VAL A 572 -23.99 -0.16 23.04
C VAL A 572 -23.03 -0.28 24.22
N GLY A 573 -21.79 -0.74 23.99
CA GLY A 573 -20.81 -0.94 25.04
C GLY A 573 -20.44 0.35 25.78
N ASN A 574 -20.28 1.47 25.04
CA ASN A 574 -20.02 2.77 25.65
C ASN A 574 -21.27 3.36 26.33
N ALA A 575 -22.47 3.15 25.78
CA ALA A 575 -23.71 3.57 26.41
C ALA A 575 -23.95 2.85 27.74
N ALA A 576 -23.71 1.53 27.80
CA ALA A 576 -23.81 0.76 29.03
C ALA A 576 -22.81 1.24 30.09
N LEU A 577 -21.56 1.52 29.68
CA LEU A 577 -20.53 2.03 30.58
C LEU A 577 -20.86 3.43 31.11
N CYS A 578 -21.27 4.34 30.22
CA CYS A 578 -21.71 5.70 30.58
C CYS A 578 -22.91 5.68 31.53
N LEU A 579 -23.90 4.82 31.28
CA LEU A 579 -25.04 4.62 32.17
C LEU A 579 -24.56 4.14 33.55
N GLY A 580 -23.62 3.19 33.58
CA GLY A 580 -23.00 2.70 34.81
C GLY A 580 -22.30 3.78 35.64
N HIS A 581 -21.68 4.78 35.01
CA HIS A 581 -21.13 5.95 35.71
C HIS A 581 -22.24 6.85 36.28
N CYS A 582 -23.32 7.07 35.54
CA CYS A 582 -24.45 7.88 35.98
C CYS A 582 -25.18 7.31 37.20
N LEU A 583 -25.11 6.00 37.44
CA LEU A 583 -25.70 5.38 38.62
C LEU A 583 -25.05 5.82 39.94
N GLU A 584 -23.87 6.43 39.89
CA GLU A 584 -23.20 7.00 41.07
C GLU A 584 -23.83 8.34 41.51
N VAL A 585 -24.77 8.89 40.73
CA VAL A 585 -25.54 10.09 41.08
C VAL A 585 -26.79 9.68 41.87
N ASP A 586 -27.02 10.35 42.99
CA ASP A 586 -28.17 10.08 43.87
C ASP A 586 -29.50 10.20 43.11
N GLY A 587 -30.36 9.20 43.30
CA GLY A 587 -31.68 9.13 42.66
C GLY A 587 -31.66 8.70 41.19
N ALA A 588 -30.51 8.57 40.53
CA ALA A 588 -30.43 8.11 39.14
C ALA A 588 -30.98 6.69 38.97
N ALA A 589 -30.58 5.75 39.83
CA ALA A 589 -31.08 4.37 39.81
C ALA A 589 -32.61 4.29 40.06
N VAL A 590 -33.12 5.12 40.97
CA VAL A 590 -34.56 5.22 41.28
C VAL A 590 -35.33 5.75 40.07
N SER A 591 -34.77 6.73 39.34
CA SER A 591 -35.41 7.33 38.16
C SER A 591 -35.63 6.34 37.01
N LEU A 592 -34.90 5.22 37.01
CA LEU A 592 -35.00 4.15 36.03
C LEU A 592 -36.07 3.10 36.35
N LEU A 593 -36.74 3.18 37.49
CA LEU A 593 -37.83 2.25 37.82
C LEU A 593 -38.96 2.34 36.80
N GLY A 594 -39.51 1.18 36.43
CA GLY A 594 -40.56 1.08 35.41
C GLY A 594 -40.08 1.32 33.97
N THR A 595 -38.78 1.32 33.72
CA THR A 595 -38.20 1.41 32.36
C THR A 595 -37.74 0.04 31.83
N ASP A 596 -37.44 -0.04 30.54
CA ASP A 596 -36.86 -1.23 29.88
C ASP A 596 -35.35 -1.43 30.15
N CYS A 597 -34.74 -0.61 31.02
CA CYS A 597 -33.29 -0.61 31.25
C CYS A 597 -32.76 -1.99 31.68
N VAL A 598 -33.45 -2.66 32.60
CA VAL A 598 -33.07 -4.01 33.06
C VAL A 598 -33.14 -5.03 31.92
N GLN A 599 -34.17 -4.96 31.08
CA GLN A 599 -34.35 -5.87 29.94
C GLN A 599 -33.25 -5.67 28.88
N LEU A 600 -32.95 -4.41 28.53
CA LEU A 600 -31.90 -4.07 27.56
C LEU A 600 -30.52 -4.49 28.05
N LEU A 601 -30.19 -4.21 29.32
CA LEU A 601 -28.91 -4.61 29.89
C LEU A 601 -28.78 -6.14 30.02
N LEU A 602 -29.86 -6.84 30.42
CA LEU A 602 -29.88 -8.30 30.49
C LEU A 602 -29.66 -8.92 29.11
N HIS A 603 -30.31 -8.41 28.07
CA HIS A 603 -30.14 -8.91 26.70
C HIS A 603 -28.67 -8.89 26.26
N HIS A 604 -27.96 -7.78 26.54
CA HIS A 604 -26.54 -7.65 26.18
C HIS A 604 -25.61 -8.43 27.10
N ALA A 605 -25.91 -8.48 28.41
CA ALA A 605 -25.14 -9.28 29.36
C ALA A 605 -25.26 -10.80 29.10
N ALA A 606 -26.36 -11.23 28.48
CA ALA A 606 -26.63 -12.61 28.09
C ALA A 606 -26.30 -12.93 26.61
N GLY A 607 -25.68 -11.99 25.88
CA GLY A 607 -25.37 -12.14 24.45
C GLY A 607 -24.23 -13.12 24.15
N ASP A 608 -23.93 -13.31 22.85
CA ASP A 608 -22.84 -14.16 22.34
C ASP A 608 -21.47 -13.72 22.90
N ALA A 609 -20.63 -14.69 23.31
CA ALA A 609 -19.28 -14.50 23.84
C ALA A 609 -18.35 -13.73 22.88
N LYS A 610 -18.66 -13.67 21.58
CA LYS A 610 -17.96 -12.78 20.63
C LYS A 610 -18.03 -11.29 20.99
N ARG A 611 -18.96 -10.88 21.87
CA ARG A 611 -19.19 -9.49 22.32
C ARG A 611 -18.68 -9.21 23.74
N ALA A 612 -17.55 -9.80 24.13
CA ALA A 612 -17.06 -9.81 25.50
C ALA A 612 -17.06 -8.42 26.20
N ALA A 613 -16.62 -7.36 25.52
CA ALA A 613 -16.57 -6.01 26.11
C ALA A 613 -17.98 -5.42 26.36
N VAL A 614 -18.91 -5.59 25.43
CA VAL A 614 -20.30 -5.13 25.59
C VAL A 614 -20.99 -5.92 26.68
N GLN A 615 -20.79 -7.23 26.67
CA GLN A 615 -21.33 -8.15 27.68
C GLN A 615 -20.85 -7.77 29.07
N GLN A 616 -19.55 -7.54 29.23
CA GLN A 616 -18.93 -7.14 30.50
C GLN A 616 -19.48 -5.79 30.97
N ASN A 617 -19.51 -4.78 30.10
CA ASN A 617 -20.03 -3.45 30.47
C ASN A 617 -21.50 -3.52 30.88
N ALA A 618 -22.33 -4.26 30.13
CA ALA A 618 -23.75 -4.43 30.44
C ALA A 618 -23.96 -5.19 31.76
N ALA A 619 -23.22 -6.27 32.00
CA ALA A 619 -23.30 -7.05 33.24
C ALA A 619 -22.87 -6.24 34.47
N ILE A 620 -21.77 -5.49 34.38
CA ILE A 620 -21.30 -4.61 35.46
C ILE A 620 -22.34 -3.54 35.75
N THR A 621 -22.89 -2.90 34.73
CA THR A 621 -23.90 -1.85 34.89
C THR A 621 -25.21 -2.40 35.47
N LEU A 622 -25.66 -3.58 35.03
CA LEU A 622 -26.82 -4.26 35.59
C LEU A 622 -26.62 -4.63 37.07
N GLY A 623 -25.45 -5.15 37.41
CA GLY A 623 -25.07 -5.45 38.79
C GLY A 623 -25.05 -4.21 39.67
N LYS A 624 -24.45 -3.11 39.19
CA LYS A 624 -24.46 -1.81 39.87
C LYS A 624 -25.91 -1.32 40.09
N LEU A 625 -26.76 -1.40 39.08
CA LEU A 625 -28.15 -0.96 39.13
C LEU A 625 -28.94 -1.71 40.22
N CYS A 626 -28.84 -3.04 40.25
CA CYS A 626 -29.54 -3.87 41.24
C CYS A 626 -28.99 -3.69 42.66
N LYS A 627 -27.68 -3.41 42.80
CA LYS A 627 -27.05 -3.16 44.09
C LYS A 627 -27.51 -1.84 44.70
N ILE A 628 -27.62 -0.79 43.89
CA ILE A 628 -27.99 0.55 44.36
C ILE A 628 -29.50 0.64 44.63
N GLU A 629 -30.33 0.03 43.79
CA GLU A 629 -31.78 0.03 43.94
C GLU A 629 -32.33 -1.41 43.82
N PRO A 630 -32.60 -2.08 44.95
CA PRO A 630 -33.01 -3.50 44.98
C PRO A 630 -34.29 -3.84 44.21
N ARG A 631 -35.19 -2.88 43.97
CA ARG A 631 -36.40 -3.13 43.16
C ARG A 631 -36.08 -3.55 41.72
N HIS A 632 -34.92 -3.18 41.19
CA HIS A 632 -34.47 -3.69 39.89
C HIS A 632 -34.09 -5.18 39.93
N MET A 633 -33.68 -5.71 41.10
CA MET A 633 -33.43 -7.14 41.29
C MET A 633 -34.71 -7.95 41.21
N GLU A 634 -35.83 -7.41 41.71
CA GLU A 634 -37.15 -8.04 41.55
C GLU A 634 -37.51 -8.15 40.07
N LYS A 635 -37.32 -7.07 39.31
CA LYS A 635 -37.55 -7.09 37.86
C LYS A 635 -36.63 -8.06 37.13
N LEU A 636 -35.37 -8.17 37.55
CA LEU A 636 -34.42 -9.13 36.99
C LEU A 636 -34.86 -10.57 37.23
N ARG A 637 -35.43 -10.89 38.41
CA ARG A 637 -35.99 -12.20 38.73
C ARG A 637 -37.25 -12.51 37.90
N GLU A 638 -38.13 -11.54 37.72
CA GLU A 638 -39.32 -11.70 36.84
C GLU A 638 -38.94 -12.08 35.40
N LEU A 639 -37.77 -11.63 34.93
CA LEU A 639 -37.26 -11.91 33.59
C LEU A 639 -36.44 -13.21 33.51
N HIS A 640 -36.41 -14.04 34.58
CA HIS A 640 -35.52 -15.20 34.69
C HIS A 640 -34.04 -14.85 34.46
N GLY A 641 -33.65 -13.61 34.82
CA GLY A 641 -32.35 -13.06 34.49
C GLY A 641 -31.19 -13.73 35.22
N LEU A 642 -31.42 -14.28 36.42
CA LEU A 642 -30.40 -15.00 37.18
C LEU A 642 -30.06 -16.33 36.52
N GLU A 643 -31.07 -17.06 36.04
CA GLU A 643 -30.88 -18.32 35.31
C GLU A 643 -30.18 -18.07 33.97
N ILE A 644 -30.59 -17.02 33.25
CA ILE A 644 -29.97 -16.61 31.98
C ILE A 644 -28.49 -16.29 32.19
N LEU A 645 -28.15 -15.40 33.13
CA LEU A 645 -26.76 -15.02 33.40
C LEU A 645 -25.91 -16.22 33.84
N HIS A 646 -26.45 -17.10 34.69
CA HIS A 646 -25.76 -18.31 35.14
C HIS A 646 -25.49 -19.30 34.00
N SER A 647 -26.39 -19.40 33.02
CA SER A 647 -26.20 -20.23 31.82
C SER A 647 -25.12 -19.67 30.88
N CYS A 648 -24.99 -18.35 30.76
CA CYS A 648 -23.98 -17.69 29.93
C CYS A 648 -22.58 -17.74 30.55
N VAL A 649 -22.45 -17.64 31.88
CA VAL A 649 -21.15 -17.70 32.58
C VAL A 649 -20.47 -19.08 32.43
N ARG A 650 -21.24 -20.16 32.30
CA ARG A 650 -20.72 -21.53 32.07
C ARG A 650 -20.13 -21.76 30.67
N LEU A 651 -20.34 -20.86 29.72
CA LEU A 651 -19.80 -20.96 28.35
C LEU A 651 -18.48 -20.18 28.17
N ILE A 652 -18.01 -19.48 29.22
CA ILE A 652 -16.83 -18.59 29.20
C ILE A 652 -15.67 -19.15 30.06
N THR A 653 -15.93 -20.16 30.90
CA THR A 653 -14.91 -20.99 31.57
C THR A 653 -14.56 -22.20 30.71
#